data_AF-A0A2Z3H3R1-F1
#
_entry.id   AF-A0A2Z3H3R1-F1
#
_cell.length_a   1.000
_cell.length_b   1.000
_cell.length_c   1.000
_cell.angle_alpha   90.00
_cell.angle_beta   90.00
_cell.angle_gamma   90.00
#
_symmetry.space_group_name_H-M   'P 1'
#
loop_
_entity.id
_entity.type
_entity.pdbx_description
1 polymer ?
#
loop_
_entity_poly.entity_id
_entity_poly.type
_entity_poly.pdbx_seq_one_letter_code
_entity_poly.pdbx_strand_id
1 'polypeptide(L)'
;MNRVRLFLALAVLVAAAVPAAAQPAVAFDDAGLHAVQFVDASEGWACGDDGAVWHTVDGGKQWERQKTGTRASLRGLHFVNPYTGWAVGRVDTPSGSVGVLLKTTDGGLGWAEVGTNVMPGLNAIRFVDEKLGMVCGDGSDAFPTGVFVTTDGGATWDSIKGPRLPSCRAAAVCERSGILVAGAWGKLGEVLLPRSGVAVAYHDAELDPLAGRGVHGVAYAPNHGVKGWGCAFAACDGGAVLTSSDGGRKWGYVDLGLPAQALASCDFKCVAAYGTHVWVAGRPGGFVLHSADLGKTWEVQKTELTVPANGIHFVSEKEGWIVGDLGCVLGTIDGGKTWKTQRLGGQRAATLFLHASGKSTPLDVVAAIGAADGYLCAATALTNADPATADPKRASDGLRARYAMRLAGGAVGESGWAFPLAAHAAGLPARELLGTWDRAHGGQANGQLLRQAVLAIRVWQPEVIVCDLFANDTTPADALVLNAAKEAFKQAADPTCFPEQIATLGLKPWGAKKLYALAGDPKTAPIKLDQSVFSNRLNDSPRDFAEAATRVLAGDAAVTDRRCFVLVAHRLQGADAHTSLMEGISLAPGGVARRSAVASFDPTAATEKQKAVQARRRLETLAGVVDAEMGGADKLLGALNTELKKLPDDVAARTAFAVGTRLAREGKWVEAREVFGVLTANYTGHPLSVEAFRWLTRYHASTEARRRTEIQQKMLLQSTTFEANGVRVNSNGVGEVKLTPASGVAASVGSANTTEDVYRFYSPNMILKWHQTCLDLEPKLSAFGPAYARDPAAWLCFLAAHRQVGNHDKATAFINDYFKHTPQALALAPGVDPWRDCLAAELWLANPTGGPAPSKPVGYCRLTDTRPLLDGKLDDACWTRSAKVMPLKVTASAGDKPDEAKAFGESYKTESWFSYDERYLYIAVKCDHPAGKKAEPVAKRVRDADLSGRDRVDILLDMDRDYQTYYRFQIDHRGCLAEDCWGDRSWNPKYHVAFNSTDTGWTAELAIPLVELTGERPAHGKTWAVNVSRFVPGAGVQSWSGPADHDPRPEGMGLLQFRADK
;
A
#
# COMPACT_ATOMS: atom_id res chain seq x y z
N MET A 1 24.21 38.33 -15.82
CA MET A 1 24.00 37.19 -16.73
C MET A 1 24.80 35.92 -16.41
N ASN A 2 25.87 35.93 -15.58
CA ASN A 2 26.64 34.71 -15.24
C ASN A 2 26.40 34.12 -13.84
N ARG A 3 25.45 34.64 -13.03
CA ARG A 3 25.10 34.07 -11.70
C ARG A 3 23.81 33.24 -11.67
N VAL A 4 22.97 33.32 -12.70
CA VAL A 4 21.69 32.59 -12.80
C VAL A 4 21.88 31.18 -13.39
N ARG A 5 22.95 30.95 -14.17
CA ARG A 5 23.26 29.62 -14.73
C ARG A 5 23.94 28.66 -13.74
N LEU A 6 24.52 29.16 -12.66
CA LEU A 6 25.20 28.31 -11.66
C LEU A 6 24.22 27.67 -10.67
N PHE A 7 23.04 28.26 -10.45
CA PHE A 7 21.99 27.70 -9.59
C PHE A 7 21.11 26.67 -10.30
N LEU A 8 21.01 26.71 -11.64
CA LEU A 8 20.30 25.70 -12.42
C LEU A 8 21.10 24.40 -12.62
N ALA A 9 22.43 24.43 -12.46
CA ALA A 9 23.28 23.25 -12.62
C ALA A 9 23.32 22.35 -11.36
N LEU A 10 22.95 22.87 -10.18
CA LEU A 10 23.04 22.11 -8.92
C LEU A 10 21.76 21.31 -8.58
N ALA A 11 20.63 21.60 -9.25
CA ALA A 11 19.37 20.85 -9.09
C ALA A 11 19.22 19.70 -10.10
N VAL A 12 20.07 19.65 -11.14
CA VAL A 12 20.00 18.66 -12.24
C VAL A 12 20.80 17.38 -11.94
N LEU A 13 21.48 17.27 -10.79
CA LEU A 13 22.35 16.14 -10.48
C LEU A 13 21.98 15.34 -9.21
N VAL A 14 20.84 15.62 -8.59
CA VAL A 14 20.50 15.03 -7.27
C VAL A 14 19.52 13.84 -7.36
N ALA A 15 18.99 13.51 -8.54
CA ALA A 15 18.20 12.29 -8.76
C ALA A 15 18.90 11.22 -9.63
N ALA A 16 20.03 11.56 -10.28
CA ALA A 16 20.73 10.67 -11.22
C ALA A 16 22.06 10.10 -10.70
N ALA A 17 22.38 10.28 -9.41
CA ALA A 17 23.56 9.70 -8.80
C ALA A 17 23.24 9.19 -7.40
N VAL A 18 22.60 8.02 -7.32
CA VAL A 18 22.98 7.08 -6.25
C VAL A 18 24.48 6.88 -6.45
N PRO A 19 25.36 7.19 -5.48
CA PRO A 19 26.76 6.86 -5.64
C PRO A 19 26.83 5.36 -5.92
N ALA A 20 27.38 5.00 -7.08
CA ALA A 20 27.58 3.62 -7.50
C ALA A 20 28.47 2.81 -6.53
N ALA A 21 29.01 3.46 -5.49
CA ALA A 21 29.87 2.88 -4.48
C ALA A 21 29.09 2.44 -3.23
N ALA A 22 28.09 1.55 -3.34
CA ALA A 22 27.71 0.67 -2.22
C ALA A 22 26.71 -0.45 -2.49
N GLN A 23 25.98 -0.48 -3.60
CA GLN A 23 25.00 -1.55 -3.86
C GLN A 23 25.68 -2.78 -4.51
N PRO A 24 25.35 -4.02 -4.10
CA PRO A 24 25.87 -5.22 -4.75
C PRO A 24 25.46 -5.25 -6.22
N ALA A 25 26.21 -6.00 -7.03
CA ALA A 25 25.99 -6.10 -8.46
C ALA A 25 24.53 -6.48 -8.77
N VAL A 26 23.87 -5.68 -9.59
CA VAL A 26 22.47 -5.89 -9.99
C VAL A 26 22.40 -7.08 -10.94
N ALA A 27 21.60 -8.09 -10.58
CA ALA A 27 21.34 -9.24 -11.42
C ALA A 27 20.29 -8.89 -12.49
N PHE A 28 20.74 -8.33 -13.61
CA PHE A 28 19.85 -8.01 -14.74
C PHE A 28 19.39 -9.25 -15.50
N ASP A 29 20.14 -10.35 -15.42
CA ASP A 29 19.87 -11.49 -16.26
C ASP A 29 18.52 -12.14 -15.97
N ASP A 30 18.18 -12.26 -14.69
CA ASP A 30 16.93 -12.86 -14.18
C ASP A 30 15.84 -11.82 -13.90
N ALA A 31 16.04 -10.56 -14.30
CA ALA A 31 15.01 -9.54 -14.16
C ALA A 31 13.77 -9.95 -14.95
N GLY A 32 12.60 -9.93 -14.31
CA GLY A 32 11.38 -10.23 -15.06
C GLY A 32 11.06 -9.11 -16.04
N LEU A 33 10.76 -9.51 -17.25
CA LEU A 33 10.46 -8.62 -18.36
C LEU A 33 8.95 -8.40 -18.42
N HIS A 34 8.52 -7.15 -18.63
CA HIS A 34 7.12 -6.71 -18.54
C HIS A 34 6.53 -6.30 -19.87
N ALA A 35 7.36 -5.78 -20.78
CA ALA A 35 6.94 -5.36 -22.09
C ALA A 35 7.97 -5.73 -23.14
N VAL A 36 7.47 -6.02 -24.35
CA VAL A 36 8.27 -6.27 -25.55
C VAL A 36 7.60 -5.56 -26.72
N GLN A 37 8.41 -5.00 -27.61
CA GLN A 37 7.93 -4.44 -28.87
C GLN A 37 9.01 -4.64 -29.93
N PHE A 38 8.56 -5.01 -31.11
CA PHE A 38 9.36 -5.04 -32.32
C PHE A 38 8.81 -4.01 -33.30
N VAL A 39 9.72 -3.25 -33.93
CA VAL A 39 9.36 -2.28 -34.99
C VAL A 39 9.26 -2.98 -36.34
N ASP A 40 9.99 -4.08 -36.52
CA ASP A 40 9.88 -5.01 -37.64
C ASP A 40 10.28 -6.44 -37.21
N ALA A 41 10.39 -7.38 -38.15
CA ALA A 41 10.72 -8.78 -37.84
C ALA A 41 12.14 -9.00 -37.26
N SER A 42 13.02 -8.01 -37.35
CA SER A 42 14.43 -8.08 -36.95
C SER A 42 14.76 -7.25 -35.72
N GLU A 43 14.19 -6.05 -35.59
CA GLU A 43 14.61 -5.07 -34.58
C GLU A 43 13.56 -4.91 -33.47
N GLY A 44 13.98 -5.07 -32.21
CA GLY A 44 13.07 -5.08 -31.08
C GLY A 44 13.70 -4.87 -29.71
N TRP A 45 12.87 -4.47 -28.75
CA TRP A 45 13.25 -4.15 -27.37
C TRP A 45 12.35 -4.88 -26.37
N ALA A 46 12.93 -5.24 -25.23
CA ALA A 46 12.21 -5.74 -24.06
C ALA A 46 12.67 -5.00 -22.80
N CYS A 47 11.74 -4.60 -21.93
CA CYS A 47 12.07 -3.93 -20.66
C CYS A 47 11.51 -4.67 -19.44
N GLY A 48 12.14 -4.47 -18.27
CA GLY A 48 11.78 -5.18 -17.06
C GLY A 48 12.27 -4.55 -15.75
N ASP A 49 12.31 -5.39 -14.72
CA ASP A 49 12.75 -5.01 -13.38
C ASP A 49 14.21 -4.49 -13.34
N ASP A 50 14.54 -3.73 -12.30
CA ASP A 50 15.88 -3.16 -12.07
C ASP A 50 16.42 -2.27 -13.21
N GLY A 51 15.57 -1.73 -14.07
CA GLY A 51 15.95 -0.87 -15.20
C GLY A 51 16.44 -1.65 -16.41
N ALA A 52 16.17 -2.96 -16.47
CA ALA A 52 16.57 -3.81 -17.58
C ALA A 52 15.92 -3.36 -18.89
N VAL A 53 16.74 -3.13 -19.91
CA VAL A 53 16.33 -2.99 -21.31
C VAL A 53 17.26 -3.86 -22.15
N TRP A 54 16.66 -4.76 -22.93
CA TRP A 54 17.34 -5.65 -23.88
C TRP A 54 16.94 -5.24 -25.29
N HIS A 55 17.91 -5.22 -26.20
CA HIS A 55 17.74 -4.85 -27.60
C HIS A 55 18.26 -5.96 -28.51
N THR A 56 17.57 -6.19 -29.62
CA THR A 56 17.97 -7.12 -30.68
C THR A 56 17.81 -6.48 -32.04
N VAL A 57 18.68 -6.86 -32.98
CA VAL A 57 18.65 -6.43 -34.39
C VAL A 57 18.55 -7.63 -35.35
N ASP A 58 18.35 -8.85 -34.82
CA ASP A 58 18.39 -10.10 -35.59
C ASP A 58 17.18 -11.03 -35.34
N GLY A 59 16.06 -10.45 -34.88
CA GLY A 59 14.81 -11.14 -34.59
C GLY A 59 14.81 -11.85 -33.23
N GLY A 60 15.73 -11.45 -32.35
CA GLY A 60 15.91 -12.02 -31.01
C GLY A 60 16.81 -13.25 -30.96
N LYS A 61 17.67 -13.48 -31.97
CA LYS A 61 18.71 -14.53 -31.86
C LYS A 61 19.80 -14.08 -30.88
N GLN A 62 20.09 -12.78 -30.84
CA GLN A 62 20.97 -12.15 -29.86
C GLN A 62 20.29 -10.97 -29.20
N TRP A 63 20.45 -10.85 -27.89
CA TRP A 63 19.91 -9.77 -27.08
C TRP A 63 21.03 -9.10 -26.30
N GLU A 64 21.17 -7.80 -26.48
CA GLU A 64 22.18 -6.97 -25.81
C GLU A 64 21.54 -6.03 -24.80
N ARG A 65 22.15 -5.91 -23.63
CA ARG A 65 21.65 -5.03 -22.57
C ARG A 65 22.02 -3.58 -22.83
N GLN A 66 21.03 -2.71 -22.85
CA GLN A 66 21.23 -1.27 -22.92
C GLN A 66 21.40 -0.66 -21.52
N LYS A 67 22.19 0.43 -21.43
CA LYS A 67 22.41 1.16 -20.19
C LYS A 67 21.35 2.24 -20.04
N THR A 68 20.42 2.06 -19.11
CA THR A 68 19.32 3.01 -18.85
C THR A 68 19.65 4.06 -17.79
N GLY A 69 20.64 3.80 -16.93
CA GLY A 69 21.01 4.70 -15.83
C GLY A 69 20.06 4.67 -14.63
N THR A 70 19.03 3.82 -14.63
CA THR A 70 18.05 3.70 -13.55
C THR A 70 17.97 2.27 -13.00
N ARG A 71 17.39 2.13 -11.80
CA ARG A 71 17.05 0.85 -11.16
C ARG A 71 15.54 0.63 -11.01
N ALA A 72 14.72 1.47 -11.62
CA ALA A 72 13.26 1.36 -11.56
C ALA A 72 12.73 0.07 -12.20
N SER A 73 11.57 -0.42 -11.78
CA SER A 73 10.88 -1.49 -12.53
C SER A 73 10.25 -0.87 -13.78
N LEU A 74 10.83 -1.12 -14.95
CA LEU A 74 10.31 -0.63 -16.23
C LEU A 74 9.16 -1.52 -16.68
N ARG A 75 7.97 -0.93 -16.78
CA ARG A 75 6.69 -1.63 -16.98
C ARG A 75 6.22 -1.60 -18.43
N GLY A 76 6.60 -0.58 -19.18
CA GLY A 76 6.19 -0.39 -20.56
C GLY A 76 7.27 0.29 -21.39
N LEU A 77 7.28 -0.02 -22.68
CA LEU A 77 8.07 0.68 -23.68
C LEU A 77 7.22 0.95 -24.92
N HIS A 78 7.61 1.96 -25.69
CA HIS A 78 7.04 2.24 -26.99
C HIS A 78 8.08 2.87 -27.93
N PHE A 79 8.32 2.24 -29.08
CA PHE A 79 9.13 2.74 -30.18
C PHE A 79 8.22 3.07 -31.37
N VAL A 80 8.38 4.27 -31.92
CA VAL A 80 7.66 4.72 -33.13
C VAL A 80 8.46 4.45 -34.41
N ASN A 81 9.78 4.32 -34.26
CA ASN A 81 10.73 3.92 -35.28
C ASN A 81 11.97 3.31 -34.58
N PRO A 82 12.94 2.74 -35.32
CA PRO A 82 14.15 2.15 -34.73
C PRO A 82 14.99 3.07 -33.84
N TYR A 83 14.88 4.39 -34.00
CA TYR A 83 15.75 5.36 -33.32
C TYR A 83 15.06 6.02 -32.13
N THR A 84 13.76 6.26 -32.21
CA THR A 84 13.00 7.05 -31.23
C THR A 84 12.06 6.16 -30.45
N GLY A 85 12.27 6.12 -29.14
CA GLY A 85 11.47 5.32 -28.23
C GLY A 85 11.44 5.87 -26.81
N TRP A 86 10.49 5.37 -26.04
CA TRP A 86 10.28 5.73 -24.65
C TRP A 86 10.13 4.46 -23.79
N ALA A 87 10.54 4.54 -22.53
CA ALA A 87 10.33 3.50 -21.53
C ALA A 87 9.77 4.14 -20.25
N VAL A 88 8.77 3.50 -19.64
CA VAL A 88 8.16 3.94 -18.39
C VAL A 88 8.25 2.89 -17.32
N GLY A 89 8.28 3.33 -16.07
CA GLY A 89 8.31 2.45 -14.93
C GLY A 89 7.97 3.13 -13.62
N ARG A 90 8.31 2.41 -12.55
CA ARG A 90 7.99 2.81 -11.19
C ARG A 90 9.11 2.47 -10.22
N VAL A 91 9.21 3.30 -9.19
CA VAL A 91 9.95 3.04 -7.95
C VAL A 91 8.91 3.04 -6.83
N ASP A 92 8.76 1.92 -6.14
CA ASP A 92 7.83 1.82 -5.02
C ASP A 92 8.48 2.36 -3.73
N THR A 93 7.71 3.13 -2.98
CA THR A 93 8.10 3.73 -1.69
C THR A 93 7.13 3.28 -0.59
N PRO A 94 7.48 3.45 0.70
CA PRO A 94 6.55 3.14 1.79
C PRO A 94 5.24 3.95 1.72
N SER A 95 5.29 5.15 1.13
CA SER A 95 4.16 6.08 1.03
C SER A 95 3.39 6.01 -0.29
N GLY A 96 3.87 5.26 -1.29
CA GLY A 96 3.26 5.21 -2.62
C GLY A 96 4.20 4.68 -3.70
N SER A 97 4.18 5.32 -4.86
CA SER A 97 5.04 4.99 -6.00
C SER A 97 5.42 6.27 -6.75
N VAL A 98 6.61 6.27 -7.35
CA VAL A 98 7.12 7.37 -8.19
C VAL A 98 7.36 6.85 -9.60
N GLY A 99 6.92 7.62 -10.59
CA GLY A 99 7.06 7.31 -12.00
C GLY A 99 8.48 7.58 -12.51
N VAL A 100 8.96 6.72 -13.41
CA VAL A 100 10.17 6.94 -14.20
C VAL A 100 9.79 6.94 -15.67
N LEU A 101 10.29 7.91 -16.43
CA LEU A 101 10.06 8.03 -17.87
C LEU A 101 11.39 8.34 -18.56
N LEU A 102 11.79 7.45 -19.47
CA LEU A 102 13.01 7.55 -20.25
C LEU A 102 12.66 7.74 -21.72
N LYS A 103 13.51 8.45 -22.45
CA LYS A 103 13.45 8.62 -23.90
C LYS A 103 14.82 8.39 -24.52
N THR A 104 14.80 7.79 -25.70
CA THR A 104 15.95 7.69 -26.59
C THR A 104 15.60 8.26 -27.97
N THR A 105 16.61 8.77 -28.65
CA THR A 105 16.56 9.23 -30.05
C THR A 105 17.66 8.58 -30.89
N ASP A 106 18.34 7.56 -30.35
CA ASP A 106 19.47 6.85 -30.94
C ASP A 106 19.35 5.32 -30.82
N GLY A 107 18.12 4.81 -30.75
CA GLY A 107 17.82 3.37 -30.66
C GLY A 107 18.15 2.74 -29.31
N GLY A 108 18.37 3.58 -28.29
CA GLY A 108 18.67 3.16 -26.91
C GLY A 108 20.16 2.98 -26.63
N LEU A 109 21.03 3.52 -27.48
CA LEU A 109 22.45 3.71 -27.14
C LEU A 109 22.59 4.66 -25.95
N GLY A 110 21.75 5.69 -25.90
CA GLY A 110 21.56 6.59 -24.77
C GLY A 110 20.10 6.71 -24.37
N TRP A 111 19.84 6.62 -23.06
CA TRP A 111 18.53 6.90 -22.46
C TRP A 111 18.62 8.16 -21.61
N ALA A 112 17.73 9.11 -21.86
CA ALA A 112 17.58 10.33 -21.08
C ALA A 112 16.27 10.27 -20.29
N GLU A 113 16.30 10.59 -19.01
CA GLU A 113 15.08 10.76 -18.23
C GLU A 113 14.35 12.02 -18.68
N VAL A 114 13.11 11.86 -19.14
CA VAL A 114 12.26 12.95 -19.62
C VAL A 114 10.95 12.90 -18.86
N GLY A 115 10.70 13.84 -17.95
CA GLY A 115 9.50 13.81 -17.13
C GLY A 115 9.62 14.69 -15.91
N THR A 116 8.48 15.04 -15.31
CA THR A 116 8.45 15.69 -14.00
C THR A 116 8.58 14.63 -12.92
N ASN A 117 9.51 14.76 -11.95
CA ASN A 117 9.75 13.87 -10.77
C ASN A 117 8.56 13.79 -9.78
N VAL A 118 7.35 13.87 -10.30
CA VAL A 118 6.10 14.24 -9.66
C VAL A 118 5.01 13.22 -10.02
N MET A 119 5.17 12.52 -11.15
CA MET A 119 4.22 11.51 -11.59
C MET A 119 4.23 10.30 -10.63
N PRO A 120 3.06 9.69 -10.39
CA PRO A 120 2.98 8.42 -9.68
C PRO A 120 3.60 7.29 -10.52
N GLY A 121 3.81 6.12 -9.92
CA GLY A 121 4.38 4.96 -10.61
C GLY A 121 3.66 4.65 -11.93
N LEU A 122 4.42 4.62 -13.03
CA LEU A 122 3.89 4.44 -14.39
C LEU A 122 3.94 2.97 -14.81
N ASN A 123 2.93 2.53 -15.55
CA ASN A 123 2.78 1.14 -15.97
C ASN A 123 2.71 0.98 -17.51
N ALA A 124 2.15 1.94 -18.24
CA ALA A 124 1.99 1.84 -19.69
C ALA A 124 2.29 3.15 -20.41
N ILE A 125 2.76 3.02 -21.65
CA ILE A 125 3.08 4.13 -22.56
C ILE A 125 2.66 3.78 -23.97
N ARG A 126 2.00 4.71 -24.67
CA ARG A 126 1.59 4.55 -26.07
C ARG A 126 1.72 5.87 -26.81
N PHE A 127 2.32 5.84 -27.99
CA PHE A 127 2.29 6.98 -28.91
C PHE A 127 1.44 6.65 -30.13
N VAL A 128 0.79 7.69 -30.64
CA VAL A 128 0.09 7.67 -31.93
C VAL A 128 1.08 8.06 -33.04
N ASP A 129 1.96 9.00 -32.74
CA ASP A 129 3.05 9.48 -33.59
C ASP A 129 4.21 10.01 -32.73
N GLU A 130 5.26 10.59 -33.33
CA GLU A 130 6.42 11.11 -32.58
C GLU A 130 6.11 12.22 -31.57
N LYS A 131 4.93 12.84 -31.63
CA LYS A 131 4.53 13.99 -30.80
C LYS A 131 3.39 13.65 -29.85
N LEU A 132 2.36 12.96 -30.32
CA LEU A 132 1.14 12.66 -29.58
C LEU A 132 1.27 11.30 -28.89
N GLY A 133 1.22 11.32 -27.55
CA GLY A 133 1.30 10.09 -26.77
C GLY A 133 0.65 10.20 -25.40
N MET A 134 0.58 9.07 -24.70
CA MET A 134 -0.02 8.93 -23.39
C MET A 134 0.81 8.01 -22.51
N VAL A 135 0.88 8.33 -21.22
CA VAL A 135 1.34 7.43 -20.17
C VAL A 135 0.25 7.23 -19.14
N CYS A 136 0.20 6.06 -18.52
CA CYS A 136 -0.68 5.83 -17.39
C CYS A 136 -0.02 4.99 -16.29
N GLY A 137 -0.52 5.14 -15.08
CA GLY A 137 0.03 4.53 -13.87
C GLY A 137 -0.94 4.49 -12.70
N ASP A 138 -0.41 4.55 -11.49
CA ASP A 138 -1.19 4.60 -10.26
C ASP A 138 -1.95 5.94 -10.12
N GLY A 139 -3.18 5.90 -9.62
CA GLY A 139 -3.88 7.14 -9.24
C GLY A 139 -3.39 7.65 -7.88
N SER A 140 -2.95 8.91 -7.85
CA SER A 140 -2.47 9.57 -6.64
C SER A 140 -3.39 10.72 -6.20
N ASP A 141 -3.13 11.25 -5.02
CA ASP A 141 -3.88 12.40 -4.50
C ASP A 141 -3.63 13.65 -5.38
N ALA A 142 -2.43 13.79 -5.96
CA ALA A 142 -2.10 14.87 -6.90
C ALA A 142 -2.60 14.61 -8.33
N PHE A 143 -2.68 13.33 -8.74
CA PHE A 143 -3.08 12.91 -10.08
C PHE A 143 -4.09 11.76 -9.98
N PRO A 144 -5.38 12.06 -9.72
CA PRO A 144 -6.38 11.04 -9.40
C PRO A 144 -6.49 9.93 -10.44
N THR A 145 -6.47 10.26 -11.72
CA THR A 145 -6.58 9.28 -12.81
C THR A 145 -5.29 8.49 -13.03
N GLY A 146 -4.14 9.06 -12.67
CA GLY A 146 -2.82 8.52 -13.03
C GLY A 146 -2.54 8.50 -14.54
N VAL A 147 -3.33 9.20 -15.37
CA VAL A 147 -3.17 9.24 -16.84
C VAL A 147 -2.68 10.62 -17.28
N PHE A 148 -1.71 10.64 -18.21
CA PHE A 148 -1.10 11.85 -18.73
C PHE A 148 -0.95 11.78 -20.25
N VAL A 149 -1.06 12.92 -20.93
CA VAL A 149 -0.97 13.05 -22.38
C VAL A 149 0.12 14.04 -22.75
N THR A 150 0.83 13.80 -23.84
CA THR A 150 1.79 14.73 -24.43
C THR A 150 1.40 15.04 -25.87
N THR A 151 1.72 16.25 -26.33
CA THR A 151 1.56 16.69 -27.73
C THR A 151 2.89 17.17 -28.34
N ASP A 152 3.99 17.01 -27.61
CA ASP A 152 5.33 17.48 -27.98
C ASP A 152 6.42 16.40 -27.85
N GLY A 153 6.03 15.12 -27.88
CA GLY A 153 6.95 13.98 -27.87
C GLY A 153 7.54 13.71 -26.48
N GLY A 154 6.77 14.05 -25.44
CA GLY A 154 7.10 13.81 -24.04
C GLY A 154 7.98 14.88 -23.39
N ALA A 155 8.12 16.06 -24.01
CA ALA A 155 8.81 17.19 -23.37
C ALA A 155 7.92 17.82 -22.27
N THR A 156 6.61 17.86 -22.50
CA THR A 156 5.59 18.22 -21.50
C THR A 156 4.46 17.19 -21.46
N TRP A 157 3.82 17.09 -20.29
CA TRP A 157 2.76 16.12 -20.02
C TRP A 157 1.62 16.77 -19.24
N ASP A 158 0.41 16.65 -19.77
CA ASP A 158 -0.83 17.13 -19.17
C ASP A 158 -1.58 15.98 -18.50
N SER A 159 -1.90 16.12 -17.22
CA SER A 159 -2.70 15.13 -16.48
C SER A 159 -4.16 15.16 -16.92
N ILE A 160 -4.75 13.99 -17.15
CA ILE A 160 -6.18 13.85 -17.42
C ILE A 160 -6.97 13.97 -16.11
N LYS A 161 -8.04 14.76 -16.13
CA LYS A 161 -8.92 14.95 -14.97
C LYS A 161 -10.02 13.88 -14.95
N GLY A 162 -10.39 13.43 -13.77
CA GLY A 162 -11.39 12.38 -13.58
C GLY A 162 -11.38 11.85 -12.16
N PRO A 163 -12.23 10.86 -11.84
CA PRO A 163 -12.22 10.21 -10.54
C PRO A 163 -10.90 9.48 -10.29
N ARG A 164 -10.61 9.23 -9.00
CA ARG A 164 -9.42 8.47 -8.65
C ARG A 164 -9.50 7.04 -9.18
N LEU A 165 -8.56 6.66 -10.03
CA LEU A 165 -8.40 5.29 -10.50
C LEU A 165 -7.42 4.55 -9.57
N PRO A 166 -7.61 3.26 -9.28
CA PRO A 166 -6.68 2.52 -8.41
C PRO A 166 -5.29 2.38 -9.05
N SER A 167 -5.21 1.81 -10.26
CA SER A 167 -3.98 1.73 -11.04
C SER A 167 -4.29 1.37 -12.50
N CYS A 168 -3.91 2.22 -13.45
CA CYS A 168 -3.92 1.91 -14.88
C CYS A 168 -2.70 1.06 -15.21
N ARG A 169 -2.91 -0.13 -15.78
CA ARG A 169 -1.88 -1.16 -16.05
C ARG A 169 -1.54 -1.29 -17.53
N ALA A 170 -2.49 -1.02 -18.42
CA ALA A 170 -2.29 -1.18 -19.86
C ALA A 170 -3.05 -0.13 -20.68
N ALA A 171 -2.56 0.09 -21.89
CA ALA A 171 -3.19 0.98 -22.86
C ALA A 171 -3.03 0.47 -24.31
N ALA A 172 -3.97 0.83 -25.19
CA ALA A 172 -3.93 0.53 -26.63
C ALA A 172 -4.51 1.67 -27.46
N VAL A 173 -3.87 1.99 -28.59
CA VAL A 173 -4.32 3.04 -29.53
C VAL A 173 -5.45 2.52 -30.41
N CYS A 174 -6.51 3.31 -30.61
CA CYS A 174 -7.61 3.01 -31.52
C CYS A 174 -7.67 3.98 -32.72
N GLU A 175 -8.34 3.58 -33.81
CA GLU A 175 -8.34 4.28 -35.12
C GLU A 175 -8.86 5.73 -35.10
N ARG A 176 -9.65 6.15 -34.11
CA ARG A 176 -10.28 7.48 -34.06
C ARG A 176 -9.56 8.50 -33.19
N SER A 177 -8.27 8.31 -32.94
CA SER A 177 -7.50 9.10 -31.96
C SER A 177 -7.98 8.88 -30.52
N GLY A 178 -8.52 7.71 -30.20
CA GLY A 178 -8.80 7.29 -28.83
C GLY A 178 -7.70 6.35 -28.32
N ILE A 179 -7.54 6.29 -27.00
CA ILE A 179 -6.68 5.32 -26.33
C ILE A 179 -7.53 4.59 -25.29
N LEU A 180 -7.57 3.26 -25.41
CA LEU A 180 -8.16 2.39 -24.40
C LEU A 180 -7.22 2.32 -23.21
N VAL A 181 -7.77 2.41 -22.00
CA VAL A 181 -7.04 2.22 -20.75
C VAL A 181 -7.67 1.08 -19.96
N ALA A 182 -6.81 0.30 -19.30
CA ALA A 182 -7.20 -0.87 -18.54
C ALA A 182 -6.38 -0.96 -17.25
N GLY A 183 -6.99 -1.41 -16.16
CA GLY A 183 -6.36 -1.34 -14.84
C GLY A 183 -6.89 -2.31 -13.79
N ALA A 184 -6.39 -2.10 -12.57
CA ALA A 184 -6.75 -2.89 -11.40
C ALA A 184 -8.26 -2.80 -11.09
N TRP A 185 -8.77 -3.83 -10.42
CA TRP A 185 -10.16 -3.91 -9.94
C TRP A 185 -11.20 -3.69 -11.04
N GLY A 186 -10.93 -4.23 -12.22
CA GLY A 186 -11.85 -4.24 -13.36
C GLY A 186 -12.03 -2.90 -14.05
N LYS A 187 -11.17 -1.91 -13.79
CA LYS A 187 -11.30 -0.58 -14.42
C LYS A 187 -10.89 -0.63 -15.89
N LEU A 188 -11.80 -0.21 -16.76
CA LEU A 188 -11.60 0.02 -18.19
C LEU A 188 -12.19 1.38 -18.56
N GLY A 189 -11.54 2.06 -19.50
CA GLY A 189 -12.01 3.35 -20.00
C GLY A 189 -11.45 3.70 -21.38
N GLU A 190 -11.97 4.79 -21.93
CA GLU A 190 -11.51 5.38 -23.19
C GLU A 190 -11.06 6.83 -22.93
N VAL A 191 -9.85 7.15 -23.41
CA VAL A 191 -9.31 8.51 -23.48
C VAL A 191 -9.42 9.00 -24.91
N LEU A 192 -10.18 10.07 -25.15
CA LEU A 192 -10.32 10.68 -26.47
C LEU A 192 -9.28 11.79 -26.65
N LEU A 193 -8.45 11.68 -27.70
CA LEU A 193 -7.47 12.69 -28.09
C LEU A 193 -8.05 13.60 -29.19
N PRO A 194 -7.90 14.93 -29.07
CA PRO A 194 -8.39 15.88 -30.05
C PRO A 194 -7.52 15.92 -31.31
N ARG A 195 -8.12 16.19 -32.47
CA ARG A 195 -7.39 16.32 -33.75
C ARG A 195 -6.74 17.69 -33.98
N SER A 196 -7.08 18.73 -33.21
CA SER A 196 -6.71 20.13 -33.53
C SER A 196 -6.37 21.02 -32.33
N GLY A 197 -5.96 20.46 -31.19
CA GLY A 197 -5.59 21.21 -29.97
C GLY A 197 -6.25 20.67 -28.70
N VAL A 198 -5.64 20.92 -27.53
CA VAL A 198 -5.87 20.23 -26.24
C VAL A 198 -7.31 20.37 -25.71
N ALA A 199 -8.17 19.42 -26.06
CA ALA A 199 -9.40 19.05 -25.37
C ALA A 199 -9.45 17.51 -25.26
N VAL A 200 -9.15 16.98 -24.07
CA VAL A 200 -9.16 15.54 -23.78
C VAL A 200 -10.46 15.19 -23.03
N ALA A 201 -11.13 14.11 -23.42
CA ALA A 201 -12.32 13.59 -22.73
C ALA A 201 -12.06 12.15 -22.24
N TYR A 202 -12.58 11.83 -21.05
CA TYR A 202 -12.43 10.53 -20.39
C TYR A 202 -13.81 9.98 -20.02
N HIS A 203 -14.07 8.71 -20.35
CA HIS A 203 -15.29 8.01 -19.95
C HIS A 203 -14.97 6.58 -19.51
N ASP A 204 -15.56 6.16 -18.38
CA ASP A 204 -15.49 4.78 -17.88
C ASP A 204 -16.44 3.87 -18.67
N ALA A 205 -16.02 2.63 -18.92
CA ALA A 205 -16.92 1.62 -19.47
C ALA A 205 -17.90 1.12 -18.39
N GLU A 206 -19.16 0.88 -18.77
CA GLU A 206 -20.12 0.18 -17.90
C GLU A 206 -19.76 -1.30 -17.85
N LEU A 207 -19.39 -1.79 -16.66
CA LEU A 207 -19.01 -3.18 -16.45
C LEU A 207 -19.72 -3.73 -15.22
N ASP A 208 -20.57 -4.71 -15.45
CA ASP A 208 -21.10 -5.66 -14.48
C ASP A 208 -20.68 -7.04 -14.99
N PRO A 209 -19.93 -7.94 -14.28
CA PRO A 209 -19.51 -8.00 -12.89
C PRO A 209 -18.01 -8.39 -12.75
N LEU A 210 -17.05 -7.47 -12.87
CA LEU A 210 -15.62 -7.87 -12.75
C LEU A 210 -15.18 -8.21 -11.32
N ALA A 211 -16.03 -8.01 -10.29
CA ALA A 211 -15.87 -8.52 -8.91
C ALA A 211 -14.42 -8.52 -8.37
N GLY A 212 -13.64 -7.46 -8.67
CA GLY A 212 -12.25 -7.32 -8.24
C GLY A 212 -11.14 -7.91 -9.12
N ARG A 213 -11.46 -8.57 -10.24
CA ARG A 213 -10.47 -9.05 -11.23
C ARG A 213 -9.75 -7.87 -11.88
N GLY A 214 -8.42 -7.86 -11.84
CA GLY A 214 -7.63 -6.87 -12.55
C GLY A 214 -7.62 -7.11 -14.06
N VAL A 215 -7.63 -6.04 -14.84
CA VAL A 215 -7.28 -6.08 -16.26
C VAL A 215 -5.81 -5.71 -16.40
N HIS A 216 -5.05 -6.56 -17.08
CA HIS A 216 -3.59 -6.42 -17.18
C HIS A 216 -3.10 -6.04 -18.58
N GLY A 217 -3.86 -6.38 -19.61
CA GLY A 217 -3.54 -6.08 -21.00
C GLY A 217 -4.77 -5.68 -21.80
N VAL A 218 -4.58 -4.81 -22.80
CA VAL A 218 -5.62 -4.41 -23.77
C VAL A 218 -5.00 -4.32 -25.16
N ALA A 219 -5.72 -4.78 -26.17
CA ALA A 219 -5.33 -4.72 -27.58
C ALA A 219 -6.51 -4.30 -28.46
N TYR A 220 -6.21 -3.71 -29.61
CA TYR A 220 -7.19 -3.25 -30.58
C TYR A 220 -6.89 -3.81 -31.97
N ALA A 221 -7.89 -4.45 -32.58
CA ALA A 221 -7.88 -4.97 -33.94
C ALA A 221 -8.66 -3.99 -34.85
N PRO A 222 -7.97 -3.22 -35.72
CA PRO A 222 -8.62 -2.25 -36.63
C PRO A 222 -9.57 -2.90 -37.63
N ASN A 223 -10.58 -2.15 -38.08
CA ASN A 223 -11.54 -2.62 -39.07
C ASN A 223 -11.09 -2.15 -40.46
N HIS A 224 -10.24 -2.92 -41.12
CA HIS A 224 -9.53 -2.61 -42.38
C HIS A 224 -10.44 -2.08 -43.53
N GLY A 225 -10.85 -0.82 -43.47
CA GLY A 225 -11.59 -0.13 -44.54
C GLY A 225 -13.11 -0.31 -44.53
N VAL A 226 -13.71 -1.01 -43.55
CA VAL A 226 -15.17 -1.14 -43.43
C VAL A 226 -15.71 -0.06 -42.48
N LYS A 227 -16.82 0.60 -42.83
CA LYS A 227 -17.51 1.55 -41.93
C LYS A 227 -17.95 0.83 -40.65
N GLY A 228 -17.30 1.13 -39.52
CA GLY A 228 -17.60 0.54 -38.21
C GLY A 228 -16.54 0.87 -37.18
N TRP A 229 -16.62 0.25 -36.00
CA TRP A 229 -15.51 0.18 -35.04
C TRP A 229 -14.75 -1.13 -35.28
N GLY A 230 -13.44 -1.15 -35.01
CA GLY A 230 -12.66 -2.37 -34.82
C GLY A 230 -13.01 -3.08 -33.51
N CYS A 231 -12.43 -4.27 -33.31
CA CYS A 231 -12.62 -5.09 -32.12
C CYS A 231 -11.55 -4.81 -31.07
N ALA A 232 -11.92 -4.63 -29.82
CA ALA A 232 -10.97 -4.56 -28.71
C ALA A 232 -11.00 -5.83 -27.87
N PHE A 233 -9.86 -6.17 -27.26
CA PHE A 233 -9.70 -7.34 -26.41
C PHE A 233 -8.97 -6.97 -25.12
N ALA A 234 -9.37 -7.58 -24.00
CA ALA A 234 -8.73 -7.36 -22.71
C ALA A 234 -8.40 -8.68 -22.00
N ALA A 235 -7.21 -8.75 -21.42
CA ALA A 235 -6.71 -9.88 -20.65
C ALA A 235 -6.86 -9.62 -19.15
N CYS A 236 -7.52 -10.54 -18.44
CA CYS A 236 -7.93 -10.35 -17.06
C CYS A 236 -7.47 -11.48 -16.14
N ASP A 237 -7.44 -11.19 -14.84
CA ASP A 237 -7.29 -12.18 -13.78
C ASP A 237 -8.39 -13.27 -13.82
N GLY A 238 -8.02 -14.49 -13.43
CA GLY A 238 -8.93 -15.64 -13.34
C GLY A 238 -9.37 -16.22 -14.68
N GLY A 239 -8.48 -16.21 -15.66
CA GLY A 239 -8.68 -16.86 -16.95
C GLY A 239 -9.76 -16.21 -17.82
N ALA A 240 -10.00 -14.90 -17.66
CA ALA A 240 -11.03 -14.18 -18.40
C ALA A 240 -10.43 -13.36 -19.55
N VAL A 241 -11.11 -13.39 -20.69
CA VAL A 241 -10.87 -12.49 -21.83
C VAL A 241 -12.17 -11.74 -22.12
N LEU A 242 -12.06 -10.42 -22.28
CA LEU A 242 -13.18 -9.57 -22.67
C LEU A 242 -13.02 -9.15 -24.13
N THR A 243 -14.13 -8.95 -24.81
CA THR A 243 -14.18 -8.39 -26.17
C THR A 243 -15.15 -7.20 -26.25
N SER A 244 -14.86 -6.27 -27.13
CA SER A 244 -15.72 -5.13 -27.45
C SER A 244 -15.76 -4.92 -28.96
N SER A 245 -16.95 -4.68 -29.51
CA SER A 245 -17.18 -4.38 -30.93
C SER A 245 -17.57 -2.92 -31.20
N ASP A 246 -17.58 -2.07 -30.16
CA ASP A 246 -17.97 -0.66 -30.23
C ASP A 246 -16.84 0.30 -29.86
N GLY A 247 -15.59 -0.16 -30.00
CA GLY A 247 -14.40 0.64 -29.69
C GLY A 247 -14.08 0.72 -28.20
N GLY A 248 -14.48 -0.27 -27.40
CA GLY A 248 -14.15 -0.37 -25.97
C GLY A 248 -15.15 0.32 -25.04
N ARG A 249 -16.34 0.68 -25.53
CA ARG A 249 -17.39 1.34 -24.72
C ARG A 249 -18.25 0.33 -23.97
N LYS A 250 -18.51 -0.81 -24.59
CA LYS A 250 -19.17 -1.97 -23.99
C LYS A 250 -18.31 -3.19 -24.17
N TRP A 251 -18.21 -3.99 -23.12
CA TRP A 251 -17.41 -5.21 -23.10
C TRP A 251 -18.29 -6.41 -22.75
N GLY A 252 -17.96 -7.56 -23.34
CA GLY A 252 -18.56 -8.85 -23.04
C GLY A 252 -17.50 -9.91 -22.82
N TYR A 253 -17.85 -10.97 -22.08
CA TYR A 253 -16.98 -12.13 -21.89
C TYR A 253 -16.89 -12.97 -23.16
N VAL A 254 -15.70 -13.52 -23.38
CA VAL A 254 -15.44 -14.48 -24.46
C VAL A 254 -15.47 -15.89 -23.89
N ASP A 255 -16.15 -16.80 -24.58
CA ASP A 255 -16.05 -18.23 -24.30
C ASP A 255 -14.75 -18.78 -24.91
N LEU A 256 -13.86 -19.24 -24.04
CA LEU A 256 -12.55 -19.76 -24.43
C LEU A 256 -12.57 -21.27 -24.74
N GLY A 257 -13.71 -21.95 -24.55
CA GLY A 257 -13.82 -23.40 -24.78
C GLY A 257 -12.95 -24.25 -23.84
N LEU A 258 -12.47 -23.68 -22.73
CA LEU A 258 -11.64 -24.36 -21.73
C LEU A 258 -12.44 -24.77 -20.48
N PRO A 259 -12.06 -25.88 -19.80
CA PRO A 259 -12.69 -26.28 -18.55
C PRO A 259 -12.59 -25.18 -17.48
N ALA A 260 -13.67 -24.97 -16.74
CA ALA A 260 -13.73 -23.95 -15.69
C ALA A 260 -12.61 -24.12 -14.62
N GLN A 261 -12.21 -25.36 -14.29
CA GLN A 261 -11.10 -25.58 -13.34
C GLN A 261 -9.74 -25.12 -13.88
N ALA A 262 -9.52 -25.24 -15.20
CA ALA A 262 -8.31 -24.76 -15.86
C ALA A 262 -8.26 -23.24 -15.86
N LEU A 263 -9.36 -22.58 -16.24
CA LEU A 263 -9.48 -21.11 -16.22
C LEU A 263 -9.34 -20.54 -14.81
N ALA A 264 -9.89 -21.23 -13.80
CA ALA A 264 -9.73 -20.86 -12.39
C ALA A 264 -8.27 -20.93 -11.91
N SER A 265 -7.37 -21.57 -12.66
CA SER A 265 -5.93 -21.62 -12.38
C SER A 265 -5.11 -20.61 -13.20
N CYS A 266 -5.75 -19.81 -14.05
CA CYS A 266 -5.05 -18.91 -14.98
C CYS A 266 -5.23 -17.46 -14.58
N ASP A 267 -4.21 -16.65 -14.83
CA ASP A 267 -4.32 -15.18 -14.80
C ASP A 267 -3.71 -14.63 -16.09
N PHE A 268 -4.55 -14.07 -16.97
CA PHE A 268 -4.05 -13.52 -18.23
C PHE A 268 -3.47 -12.13 -17.99
N LYS A 269 -2.23 -11.94 -18.46
CA LYS A 269 -1.45 -10.72 -18.21
C LYS A 269 -1.27 -9.87 -19.45
N CYS A 270 -1.30 -10.47 -20.63
CA CYS A 270 -1.04 -9.76 -21.88
C CYS A 270 -1.90 -10.29 -23.03
N VAL A 271 -2.16 -9.40 -23.99
CA VAL A 271 -2.93 -9.68 -25.21
C VAL A 271 -2.31 -8.92 -26.37
N ALA A 272 -2.22 -9.56 -27.54
CA ALA A 272 -1.84 -8.94 -28.80
C ALA A 272 -2.92 -9.22 -29.85
N ALA A 273 -3.11 -8.27 -30.77
CA ALA A 273 -4.00 -8.44 -31.92
C ALA A 273 -3.31 -7.95 -33.18
N TYR A 274 -3.40 -8.72 -34.26
CA TYR A 274 -2.88 -8.39 -35.57
C TYR A 274 -3.80 -8.95 -36.66
N GLY A 275 -4.34 -8.09 -37.53
CA GLY A 275 -5.33 -8.52 -38.51
C GLY A 275 -6.55 -9.14 -37.81
N THR A 276 -6.93 -10.36 -38.22
CA THR A 276 -8.00 -11.13 -37.56
C THR A 276 -7.52 -11.97 -36.38
N HIS A 277 -6.22 -11.96 -36.11
CA HIS A 277 -5.60 -12.83 -35.12
C HIS A 277 -5.48 -12.16 -33.75
N VAL A 278 -5.70 -12.93 -32.69
CA VAL A 278 -5.61 -12.50 -31.30
C VAL A 278 -4.85 -13.56 -30.49
N TRP A 279 -3.88 -13.13 -29.69
CA TRP A 279 -3.12 -13.99 -28.78
C TRP A 279 -3.23 -13.49 -27.34
N VAL A 280 -3.42 -14.40 -26.40
CA VAL A 280 -3.52 -14.09 -24.96
C VAL A 280 -2.60 -15.02 -24.18
N ALA A 281 -1.79 -14.45 -23.27
CA ALA A 281 -0.86 -15.19 -22.43
C ALA A 281 -0.82 -14.62 -21.00
N GLY A 282 -0.26 -15.39 -20.06
CA GLY A 282 -0.22 -15.02 -18.66
C GLY A 282 0.41 -16.06 -17.75
N ARG A 283 -0.12 -16.19 -16.53
CA ARG A 283 0.22 -17.25 -15.57
C ARG A 283 -0.64 -18.48 -15.84
N PRO A 284 -0.05 -19.69 -15.97
CA PRO A 284 1.32 -20.06 -15.61
C PRO A 284 2.39 -19.85 -16.69
N GLY A 285 2.03 -19.55 -17.94
CA GLY A 285 2.97 -19.27 -19.05
C GLY A 285 3.19 -20.44 -20.00
N GLY A 286 2.84 -21.67 -19.60
CA GLY A 286 3.00 -22.90 -20.41
C GLY A 286 2.11 -23.01 -21.65
N PHE A 287 1.25 -22.03 -21.89
CA PHE A 287 0.42 -21.96 -23.08
C PHE A 287 0.07 -20.53 -23.45
N VAL A 288 -0.35 -20.36 -24.70
CA VAL A 288 -0.92 -19.16 -25.30
C VAL A 288 -2.27 -19.55 -25.87
N LEU A 289 -3.28 -18.71 -25.66
CA LEU A 289 -4.54 -18.82 -26.38
C LEU A 289 -4.43 -18.04 -27.68
N HIS A 290 -4.83 -18.65 -28.78
CA HIS A 290 -4.83 -18.03 -30.09
C HIS A 290 -6.22 -18.13 -30.72
N SER A 291 -6.64 -17.06 -31.38
CA SER A 291 -7.81 -17.00 -32.24
C SER A 291 -7.41 -16.42 -33.58
N ALA A 292 -7.86 -17.02 -34.67
CA ALA A 292 -7.62 -16.53 -36.04
C ALA A 292 -8.81 -15.73 -36.61
N ASP A 293 -9.91 -15.62 -35.86
CA ASP A 293 -11.21 -15.14 -36.34
C ASP A 293 -11.84 -14.06 -35.44
N LEU A 294 -10.98 -13.21 -34.86
CA LEU A 294 -11.34 -12.11 -33.95
C LEU A 294 -12.05 -12.58 -32.67
N GLY A 295 -11.54 -13.66 -32.07
CA GLY A 295 -11.99 -14.16 -30.78
C GLY A 295 -13.27 -14.99 -30.82
N LYS A 296 -13.72 -15.44 -32.00
CA LYS A 296 -14.91 -16.30 -32.13
C LYS A 296 -14.58 -17.75 -31.80
N THR A 297 -13.42 -18.23 -32.21
CA THR A 297 -12.89 -19.55 -31.86
C THR A 297 -11.48 -19.44 -31.29
N TRP A 298 -11.15 -20.32 -30.34
CA TRP A 298 -9.89 -20.30 -29.62
C TRP A 298 -9.23 -21.67 -29.63
N GLU A 299 -7.91 -21.68 -29.76
CA GLU A 299 -7.07 -22.86 -29.63
C GLU A 299 -5.95 -22.63 -28.60
N VAL A 300 -5.50 -23.73 -27.98
CA VAL A 300 -4.37 -23.73 -27.05
C VAL A 300 -3.09 -24.03 -27.82
N GLN A 301 -2.16 -23.09 -27.79
CA GLN A 301 -0.80 -23.25 -28.32
C GLN A 301 0.17 -23.44 -27.15
N LYS A 302 0.92 -24.55 -27.13
CA LYS A 302 1.83 -24.87 -26.03
C LYS A 302 3.14 -24.10 -26.13
N THR A 303 3.69 -23.71 -24.98
CA THR A 303 5.03 -23.12 -24.87
C THR A 303 5.93 -24.00 -24.01
N GLU A 304 7.22 -23.69 -23.99
CA GLU A 304 8.19 -24.33 -23.10
C GLU A 304 8.27 -23.64 -21.72
N LEU A 305 7.51 -22.57 -21.48
CA LEU A 305 7.60 -21.80 -20.22
C LEU A 305 6.89 -22.52 -19.09
N THR A 306 7.49 -22.44 -17.91
CA THR A 306 6.83 -22.79 -16.65
C THR A 306 6.52 -21.56 -15.80
N VAL A 307 7.07 -20.40 -16.19
CA VAL A 307 6.96 -19.12 -15.48
C VAL A 307 6.00 -18.17 -16.21
N PRO A 308 5.38 -17.21 -15.49
CA PRO A 308 4.41 -16.30 -16.07
C PRO A 308 4.94 -15.51 -17.27
N ALA A 309 4.10 -15.43 -18.32
CA ALA A 309 4.29 -14.49 -19.43
C ALA A 309 3.66 -13.13 -19.06
N ASN A 310 4.40 -12.04 -19.23
CA ASN A 310 3.98 -10.70 -18.84
C ASN A 310 3.74 -9.77 -20.05
N GLY A 311 4.39 -10.03 -21.19
CA GLY A 311 4.24 -9.24 -22.40
C GLY A 311 4.24 -10.11 -23.65
N ILE A 312 3.49 -9.68 -24.67
CA ILE A 312 3.38 -10.35 -25.97
C ILE A 312 3.26 -9.30 -27.07
N HIS A 313 3.93 -9.53 -28.21
CA HIS A 313 3.88 -8.64 -29.37
C HIS A 313 4.00 -9.43 -30.66
N PHE A 314 3.22 -9.06 -31.67
CA PHE A 314 3.23 -9.65 -33.01
C PHE A 314 3.39 -8.55 -34.05
N VAL A 315 4.25 -8.78 -35.04
CA VAL A 315 4.45 -7.88 -36.20
C VAL A 315 3.77 -8.39 -37.46
N SER A 316 3.34 -9.66 -37.45
CA SER A 316 2.56 -10.30 -38.51
C SER A 316 1.70 -11.43 -37.92
N GLU A 317 0.90 -12.09 -38.76
CA GLU A 317 0.14 -13.29 -38.37
C GLU A 317 1.03 -14.50 -38.00
N LYS A 318 2.34 -14.41 -38.29
CA LYS A 318 3.30 -15.51 -38.12
C LYS A 318 4.40 -15.19 -37.12
N GLU A 319 4.84 -13.96 -37.05
CA GLU A 319 6.03 -13.56 -36.28
C GLU A 319 5.64 -12.79 -35.02
N GLY A 320 6.07 -13.32 -33.87
CA GLY A 320 5.75 -12.75 -32.57
C GLY A 320 6.70 -13.19 -31.46
N TRP A 321 6.66 -12.46 -30.35
CA TRP A 321 7.53 -12.65 -29.20
C TRP A 321 6.75 -12.57 -27.89
N ILE A 322 7.19 -13.36 -26.91
CA ILE A 322 6.68 -13.36 -25.54
C ILE A 322 7.84 -13.07 -24.60
N VAL A 323 7.58 -12.26 -23.58
CA VAL A 323 8.52 -12.01 -22.48
C VAL A 323 7.87 -12.27 -21.14
N GLY A 324 8.67 -12.69 -20.16
CA GLY A 324 8.17 -13.08 -18.85
C GLY A 324 9.18 -13.02 -17.73
N ASP A 325 8.86 -13.72 -16.65
CA ASP A 325 9.70 -13.80 -15.47
C ASP A 325 11.02 -14.54 -15.71
N LEU A 326 12.00 -14.31 -14.84
CA LEU A 326 13.36 -14.88 -14.94
C LEU A 326 14.07 -14.55 -16.26
N GLY A 327 13.84 -13.35 -16.80
CA GLY A 327 14.51 -12.85 -18.01
C GLY A 327 14.13 -13.62 -19.28
N CYS A 328 12.99 -14.31 -19.28
CA CYS A 328 12.62 -15.18 -20.38
C CYS A 328 12.13 -14.40 -21.63
N VAL A 329 12.62 -14.82 -22.80
CA VAL A 329 12.14 -14.39 -24.11
C VAL A 329 11.92 -15.60 -25.02
N LEU A 330 10.73 -15.71 -25.60
CA LEU A 330 10.38 -16.67 -26.64
C LEU A 330 10.06 -15.95 -27.96
N GLY A 331 10.38 -16.59 -29.09
CA GLY A 331 9.98 -16.14 -30.42
C GLY A 331 9.26 -17.22 -31.23
N THR A 332 8.34 -16.82 -32.10
CA THR A 332 7.65 -17.67 -33.06
C THR A 332 7.75 -17.07 -34.47
N ILE A 333 7.73 -17.94 -35.49
CA ILE A 333 7.70 -17.59 -36.91
C ILE A 333 6.54 -18.29 -37.66
N ASP A 334 5.66 -18.95 -36.93
CA ASP A 334 4.55 -19.75 -37.46
C ASP A 334 3.20 -19.46 -36.78
N GLY A 335 3.08 -18.30 -36.14
CA GLY A 335 1.84 -17.81 -35.51
C GLY A 335 1.60 -18.39 -34.12
N GLY A 336 2.66 -18.87 -33.47
CA GLY A 336 2.62 -19.48 -32.15
C GLY A 336 2.39 -20.99 -32.15
N LYS A 337 2.38 -21.64 -33.32
CA LYS A 337 2.31 -23.12 -33.40
C LYS A 337 3.56 -23.75 -32.77
N THR A 338 4.71 -23.11 -32.94
CA THR A 338 5.94 -23.41 -32.22
C THR A 338 6.55 -22.15 -31.62
N TRP A 339 7.09 -22.28 -30.42
CA TRP A 339 7.79 -21.22 -29.71
C TRP A 339 9.21 -21.68 -29.41
N LYS A 340 10.20 -20.83 -29.72
CA LYS A 340 11.61 -21.11 -29.45
C LYS A 340 12.14 -20.19 -28.37
N THR A 341 12.83 -20.79 -27.40
CA THR A 341 13.55 -20.04 -26.37
C THR A 341 14.71 -19.27 -26.99
N GLN A 342 14.68 -17.94 -26.83
CA GLN A 342 15.71 -17.02 -27.31
C GLN A 342 16.63 -16.56 -26.18
N ARG A 343 16.06 -16.35 -24.98
CA ARG A 343 16.80 -15.90 -23.80
C ARG A 343 16.20 -16.44 -22.50
N LEU A 344 17.06 -16.75 -21.53
CA LEU A 344 16.71 -17.09 -20.16
C LEU A 344 17.74 -16.51 -19.18
N GLY A 345 17.29 -15.92 -18.08
CA GLY A 345 18.11 -15.60 -16.91
C GLY A 345 18.04 -16.64 -15.79
N GLY A 346 16.95 -17.41 -15.78
CA GLY A 346 16.69 -18.55 -14.92
C GLY A 346 15.50 -19.33 -15.46
N GLN A 347 15.24 -20.53 -14.94
CA GLN A 347 14.10 -21.35 -15.37
C GLN A 347 13.12 -21.66 -14.24
N ARG A 348 13.61 -21.70 -12.98
CA ARG A 348 12.78 -21.99 -11.81
C ARG A 348 13.33 -21.35 -10.54
N ALA A 349 12.53 -21.33 -9.49
CA ALA A 349 12.97 -20.94 -8.16
C ALA A 349 13.73 -22.08 -7.47
N ALA A 350 14.72 -21.73 -6.66
CA ALA A 350 15.29 -22.63 -5.66
C ALA A 350 14.43 -22.65 -4.38
N THR A 351 13.93 -21.47 -4.00
CA THR A 351 13.09 -21.28 -2.81
C THR A 351 11.82 -20.52 -3.17
N LEU A 352 10.67 -21.04 -2.73
CA LEU A 352 9.37 -20.38 -2.83
C LEU A 352 8.89 -19.96 -1.44
N PHE A 353 8.64 -18.67 -1.26
CA PHE A 353 7.95 -18.12 -0.10
C PHE A 353 6.46 -18.10 -0.39
N LEU A 354 5.67 -18.89 0.33
CA LEU A 354 4.23 -19.03 0.11
C LEU A 354 3.48 -18.56 1.36
N HIS A 355 2.87 -17.38 1.26
CA HIS A 355 2.25 -16.68 2.39
C HIS A 355 0.83 -16.23 2.05
N ALA A 356 0.02 -15.89 3.06
CA ALA A 356 -1.27 -15.29 2.80
C ALA A 356 -1.12 -13.87 2.24
N SER A 357 -0.26 -13.07 2.87
CA SER A 357 0.03 -11.69 2.47
C SER A 357 1.46 -11.53 1.99
N GLY A 358 1.67 -10.67 1.00
CA GLY A 358 3.03 -10.30 0.56
C GLY A 358 3.86 -9.73 1.72
N LYS A 359 3.22 -8.98 2.64
CA LYS A 359 3.85 -8.38 3.83
C LYS A 359 4.50 -9.40 4.77
N SER A 360 4.07 -10.65 4.75
CA SER A 360 4.61 -11.73 5.58
C SER A 360 5.92 -12.30 5.04
N THR A 361 6.31 -11.95 3.80
CA THR A 361 7.54 -12.46 3.19
C THR A 361 8.77 -11.96 3.96
N PRO A 362 9.62 -12.84 4.52
CA PRO A 362 10.80 -12.41 5.27
C PRO A 362 11.93 -11.99 4.31
N LEU A 363 11.92 -10.72 3.92
CA LEU A 363 12.87 -10.17 2.94
C LEU A 363 14.33 -10.23 3.39
N ASP A 364 14.59 -10.29 4.69
CA ASP A 364 15.93 -10.57 5.26
C ASP A 364 16.43 -11.97 4.92
N VAL A 365 15.54 -12.96 4.87
CA VAL A 365 15.87 -14.33 4.48
C VAL A 365 16.05 -14.41 2.96
N VAL A 366 15.26 -13.63 2.21
CA VAL A 366 15.45 -13.45 0.76
C VAL A 366 16.82 -12.82 0.49
N ALA A 367 17.27 -11.86 1.27
CA ALA A 367 18.62 -11.28 1.15
C ALA A 367 19.71 -12.32 1.44
N ALA A 368 19.57 -13.12 2.49
CA ALA A 368 20.53 -14.16 2.81
C ALA A 368 20.63 -15.24 1.71
N ILE A 369 19.50 -15.77 1.24
CA ILE A 369 19.49 -16.91 0.30
C ILE A 369 19.63 -16.43 -1.15
N GLY A 370 18.90 -15.38 -1.50
CA GLY A 370 18.82 -14.89 -2.87
C GLY A 370 19.99 -14.02 -3.25
N ALA A 371 20.22 -12.95 -2.48
CA ALA A 371 21.28 -12.00 -2.77
C ALA A 371 22.67 -12.53 -2.38
N ALA A 372 22.83 -13.11 -1.18
CA ALA A 372 24.14 -13.57 -0.72
C ALA A 372 24.52 -14.93 -1.32
N ASP A 373 23.62 -15.91 -1.33
CA ASP A 373 23.93 -17.24 -1.86
C ASP A 373 23.65 -17.42 -3.36
N GLY A 374 22.95 -16.47 -3.98
CA GLY A 374 22.65 -16.43 -5.42
C GLY A 374 21.48 -17.31 -5.85
N TYR A 375 20.74 -17.92 -4.93
CA TYR A 375 19.60 -18.77 -5.27
C TYR A 375 18.43 -17.93 -5.83
N LEU A 376 17.69 -18.46 -6.81
CA LEU A 376 16.51 -17.76 -7.31
C LEU A 376 15.35 -17.92 -6.31
N CYS A 377 14.95 -16.83 -5.66
CA CYS A 377 13.85 -16.82 -4.69
C CYS A 377 12.58 -16.22 -5.31
N ALA A 378 11.47 -16.94 -5.26
CA ALA A 378 10.16 -16.45 -5.65
C ALA A 378 9.26 -16.31 -4.41
N ALA A 379 8.34 -15.34 -4.42
CA ALA A 379 7.32 -15.19 -3.39
C ALA A 379 5.93 -15.14 -4.02
N THR A 380 4.99 -15.90 -3.46
CA THR A 380 3.59 -15.93 -3.88
C THR A 380 2.71 -15.61 -2.67
N ALA A 381 2.01 -14.49 -2.71
CA ALA A 381 0.91 -14.19 -1.79
C ALA A 381 -0.41 -14.76 -2.35
N LEU A 382 -1.14 -15.55 -1.56
CA LEU A 382 -2.40 -16.15 -2.02
C LEU A 382 -3.63 -15.25 -1.83
N THR A 383 -3.53 -14.20 -1.02
CA THR A 383 -4.60 -13.22 -0.80
C THR A 383 -4.19 -11.84 -1.33
N ASN A 384 -5.17 -10.95 -1.49
CA ASN A 384 -4.93 -9.56 -1.91
C ASN A 384 -5.96 -8.61 -1.29
N ALA A 385 -5.73 -7.31 -1.43
CA ALA A 385 -6.66 -6.29 -0.99
C ALA A 385 -8.01 -6.42 -1.72
N ASP A 386 -9.09 -6.34 -0.94
CA ASP A 386 -10.45 -6.37 -1.45
C ASP A 386 -10.84 -5.02 -2.10
N PRO A 387 -11.20 -4.98 -3.39
CA PRO A 387 -11.52 -3.75 -4.09
C PRO A 387 -12.67 -2.94 -3.48
N ALA A 388 -13.63 -3.62 -2.84
CA ALA A 388 -14.82 -2.96 -2.32
C ALA A 388 -14.53 -2.16 -1.05
N THR A 389 -13.52 -2.58 -0.27
CA THR A 389 -13.22 -1.98 1.03
C THR A 389 -11.86 -1.30 1.10
N ALA A 390 -10.90 -1.65 0.25
CA ALA A 390 -9.52 -1.19 0.37
C ALA A 390 -9.26 0.20 -0.23
N ASP A 391 -8.31 0.93 0.35
CA ASP A 391 -7.69 2.10 -0.29
C ASP A 391 -7.22 1.78 -1.73
N PRO A 392 -7.59 2.58 -2.76
CA PRO A 392 -7.08 2.46 -4.12
C PRO A 392 -5.57 2.28 -4.25
N LYS A 393 -4.75 2.83 -3.33
CA LYS A 393 -3.30 2.63 -3.26
C LYS A 393 -2.89 1.16 -3.09
N ARG A 394 -3.76 0.33 -2.49
CA ARG A 394 -3.54 -1.11 -2.30
C ARG A 394 -3.72 -1.94 -3.56
N ALA A 395 -4.28 -1.37 -4.63
CA ALA A 395 -4.37 -2.02 -5.94
C ALA A 395 -2.99 -2.37 -6.54
N SER A 396 -1.93 -1.73 -6.04
CA SER A 396 -0.54 -1.95 -6.42
C SER A 396 0.25 -2.79 -5.42
N ASP A 397 -0.39 -3.40 -4.41
CA ASP A 397 0.29 -4.24 -3.40
C ASP A 397 1.10 -5.38 -4.05
N GLY A 398 0.61 -5.99 -5.13
CA GLY A 398 1.35 -7.00 -5.89
C GLY A 398 2.58 -6.47 -6.63
N LEU A 399 2.50 -5.26 -7.20
CA LEU A 399 3.64 -4.60 -7.85
C LEU A 399 4.70 -4.20 -6.80
N ARG A 400 4.24 -3.69 -5.65
CA ARG A 400 5.07 -3.35 -4.49
C ARG A 400 5.78 -4.58 -3.91
N ALA A 401 5.07 -5.71 -3.76
CA ALA A 401 5.66 -6.98 -3.32
C ALA A 401 6.76 -7.46 -4.28
N ARG A 402 6.51 -7.34 -5.59
CA ARG A 402 7.51 -7.64 -6.61
C ARG A 402 8.74 -6.74 -6.51
N TYR A 403 8.54 -5.43 -6.43
CA TYR A 403 9.64 -4.47 -6.31
C TYR A 403 10.47 -4.73 -5.05
N ALA A 404 9.81 -4.98 -3.91
CA ALA A 404 10.49 -5.32 -2.66
C ALA A 404 11.28 -6.63 -2.75
N MET A 405 10.72 -7.67 -3.40
CA MET A 405 11.45 -8.92 -3.65
C MET A 405 12.73 -8.67 -4.45
N ARG A 406 12.67 -7.88 -5.52
CA ARG A 406 13.86 -7.51 -6.31
C ARG A 406 14.86 -6.69 -5.51
N LEU A 407 14.40 -5.73 -4.72
CA LEU A 407 15.24 -4.88 -3.88
C LEU A 407 15.97 -5.70 -2.80
N ALA A 408 15.34 -6.73 -2.24
CA ALA A 408 15.95 -7.70 -1.33
C ALA A 408 16.85 -8.73 -2.04
N GLY A 409 16.97 -8.67 -3.37
CA GLY A 409 17.75 -9.59 -4.21
C GLY A 409 17.12 -10.96 -4.40
N GLY A 410 15.81 -11.08 -4.20
CA GLY A 410 15.00 -12.18 -4.75
C GLY A 410 14.85 -12.06 -6.28
N ALA A 411 14.16 -13.02 -6.87
CA ALA A 411 13.92 -13.07 -8.31
C ALA A 411 12.57 -12.46 -8.69
N VAL A 412 11.49 -12.86 -8.00
CA VAL A 412 10.11 -12.47 -8.33
C VAL A 412 9.23 -12.41 -7.08
N GLY A 413 8.26 -11.50 -7.08
CA GLY A 413 7.10 -11.52 -6.17
C GLY A 413 5.79 -11.47 -6.97
N GLU A 414 4.80 -12.27 -6.57
CA GLU A 414 3.45 -12.29 -7.14
C GLU A 414 2.37 -12.26 -6.04
N SER A 415 1.15 -11.85 -6.40
CA SER A 415 -0.01 -11.87 -5.51
C SER A 415 -1.24 -12.35 -6.27
N GLY A 416 -2.02 -13.24 -5.66
CA GLY A 416 -3.24 -13.79 -6.22
C GLY A 416 -4.43 -12.84 -6.10
N TRP A 417 -5.41 -12.95 -6.98
CA TRP A 417 -6.65 -12.15 -6.94
C TRP A 417 -7.82 -12.89 -6.29
N ALA A 418 -7.79 -14.23 -6.31
CA ALA A 418 -8.95 -15.10 -6.07
C ALA A 418 -9.46 -15.08 -4.63
N PHE A 419 -8.65 -14.61 -3.69
CA PHE A 419 -8.98 -14.57 -2.26
C PHE A 419 -8.81 -13.14 -1.74
N PRO A 420 -9.69 -12.21 -2.15
CA PRO A 420 -9.68 -10.86 -1.62
C PRO A 420 -9.96 -10.91 -0.12
N LEU A 421 -9.16 -10.17 0.65
CA LEU A 421 -9.30 -10.07 2.09
C LEU A 421 -9.98 -8.75 2.41
N ALA A 422 -11.30 -8.79 2.55
CA ALA A 422 -12.08 -7.63 2.95
C ALA A 422 -11.64 -7.15 4.33
N ALA A 423 -11.60 -5.84 4.52
CA ALA A 423 -11.30 -5.16 5.78
C ALA A 423 -12.04 -5.80 6.97
N HIS A 424 -13.35 -6.02 6.81
CA HIS A 424 -14.22 -6.60 7.84
C HIS A 424 -14.02 -8.10 8.05
N ALA A 425 -13.42 -8.81 7.08
CA ALA A 425 -13.23 -10.26 7.09
C ALA A 425 -11.84 -10.67 7.60
N ALA A 426 -10.86 -9.77 7.59
CA ALA A 426 -9.46 -10.06 7.93
C ALA A 426 -9.26 -10.68 9.33
N GLY A 427 -10.12 -10.34 10.29
CA GLY A 427 -10.07 -10.87 11.67
C GLY A 427 -11.11 -11.97 11.98
N LEU A 428 -11.91 -12.41 11.00
CA LEU A 428 -12.92 -13.46 11.21
C LEU A 428 -12.26 -14.81 11.47
N PRO A 429 -12.83 -15.69 12.32
CA PRO A 429 -12.34 -17.06 12.48
C PRO A 429 -12.15 -17.76 11.12
N ALA A 430 -11.12 -18.61 10.98
CA ALA A 430 -10.74 -19.20 9.69
C ALA A 430 -11.91 -19.88 8.94
N ARG A 431 -12.84 -20.53 9.64
CA ARG A 431 -14.04 -21.12 9.05
C ARG A 431 -14.99 -20.08 8.45
N GLU A 432 -15.17 -18.94 9.11
CA GLU A 432 -16.03 -17.86 8.66
C GLU A 432 -15.37 -17.08 7.51
N LEU A 433 -14.06 -16.81 7.62
CA LEU A 433 -13.28 -16.23 6.53
C LEU A 433 -13.38 -17.09 5.26
N LEU A 434 -13.20 -18.40 5.39
CA LEU A 434 -13.38 -19.35 4.30
C LEU A 434 -14.81 -19.27 3.72
N GLY A 435 -15.83 -19.16 4.58
CA GLY A 435 -17.22 -18.95 4.17
C GLY A 435 -17.44 -17.65 3.39
N THR A 436 -16.68 -16.59 3.67
CA THR A 436 -16.75 -15.36 2.86
C THR A 436 -16.25 -15.59 1.44
N TRP A 437 -15.21 -16.40 1.26
CA TRP A 437 -14.67 -16.78 -0.04
C TRP A 437 -15.53 -17.83 -0.75
N ASP A 438 -16.24 -18.69 -0.02
CA ASP A 438 -17.12 -19.70 -0.61
C ASP A 438 -18.21 -19.08 -1.49
N ARG A 439 -18.67 -17.87 -1.18
CA ARG A 439 -19.61 -17.13 -2.04
C ARG A 439 -19.02 -16.83 -3.42
N ALA A 440 -17.73 -16.48 -3.50
CA ALA A 440 -17.03 -16.22 -4.76
C ALA A 440 -16.65 -17.50 -5.52
N HIS A 441 -16.52 -18.63 -4.80
CA HIS A 441 -16.04 -19.90 -5.33
C HIS A 441 -17.10 -21.01 -5.36
N GLY A 442 -18.39 -20.67 -5.29
CA GLY A 442 -19.49 -21.64 -5.37
C GLY A 442 -19.43 -22.75 -4.31
N GLY A 443 -18.97 -22.42 -3.09
CA GLY A 443 -18.80 -23.36 -1.98
C GLY A 443 -17.52 -24.22 -2.04
N GLN A 444 -16.57 -23.87 -2.92
CA GLN A 444 -15.31 -24.62 -3.12
C GLN A 444 -14.05 -23.81 -2.80
N ALA A 445 -14.13 -22.79 -1.93
CA ALA A 445 -13.00 -21.90 -1.67
C ALA A 445 -11.76 -22.65 -1.15
N ASN A 446 -11.94 -23.65 -0.29
CA ASN A 446 -10.82 -24.44 0.23
C ASN A 446 -10.12 -25.23 -0.89
N GLY A 447 -10.90 -25.87 -1.76
CA GLY A 447 -10.37 -26.60 -2.91
C GLY A 447 -9.67 -25.68 -3.90
N GLN A 448 -10.19 -24.47 -4.09
CA GLN A 448 -9.57 -23.46 -4.95
C GLN A 448 -8.29 -22.88 -4.33
N LEU A 449 -8.23 -22.71 -3.00
CA LEU A 449 -7.03 -22.22 -2.31
C LEU A 449 -5.89 -23.24 -2.44
N LEU A 450 -6.22 -24.52 -2.22
CA LEU A 450 -5.31 -25.63 -2.47
C LEU A 450 -4.88 -25.69 -3.94
N ARG A 451 -5.79 -25.51 -4.90
CA ARG A 451 -5.50 -25.47 -6.34
C ARG A 451 -4.46 -24.40 -6.67
N GLN A 452 -4.60 -23.20 -6.09
CA GLN A 452 -3.65 -22.09 -6.28
C GLN A 452 -2.28 -22.34 -5.61
N ALA A 453 -2.25 -22.98 -4.44
CA ALA A 453 -1.00 -23.37 -3.79
C ALA A 453 -0.25 -24.45 -4.59
N VAL A 454 -0.96 -25.47 -5.11
CA VAL A 454 -0.37 -26.49 -5.99
C VAL A 454 0.15 -25.87 -7.29
N LEU A 455 -0.62 -24.95 -7.88
CA LEU A 455 -0.22 -24.21 -9.07
C LEU A 455 1.10 -23.46 -8.83
N ALA A 456 1.22 -22.73 -7.73
CA ALA A 456 2.44 -21.98 -7.40
C ALA A 456 3.68 -22.90 -7.32
N ILE A 457 3.54 -24.09 -6.73
CA ILE A 457 4.64 -25.08 -6.67
C ILE A 457 5.01 -25.60 -8.07
N ARG A 458 4.02 -25.88 -8.93
CA ARG A 458 4.26 -26.42 -10.29
C ARG A 458 4.80 -25.38 -11.27
N VAL A 459 4.45 -24.10 -11.07
CA VAL A 459 4.98 -22.94 -11.80
C VAL A 459 6.44 -22.68 -11.42
N TRP A 460 6.70 -22.48 -10.13
CA TRP A 460 8.02 -22.05 -9.66
C TRP A 460 9.01 -23.20 -9.44
N GLN A 461 8.52 -24.44 -9.37
CA GLN A 461 9.33 -25.65 -9.22
C GLN A 461 10.44 -25.54 -8.14
N PRO A 462 10.10 -25.17 -6.88
CA PRO A 462 11.08 -24.93 -5.84
C PRO A 462 11.66 -26.22 -5.24
N GLU A 463 12.90 -26.15 -4.72
CA GLU A 463 13.44 -27.19 -3.85
C GLU A 463 12.98 -27.02 -2.40
N VAL A 464 12.83 -25.77 -1.96
CA VAL A 464 12.42 -25.41 -0.59
C VAL A 464 11.20 -24.51 -0.65
N ILE A 465 10.23 -24.81 0.21
CA ILE A 465 9.08 -23.94 0.46
C ILE A 465 9.19 -23.38 1.87
N VAL A 466 8.96 -22.08 2.02
CA VAL A 466 8.88 -21.38 3.31
C VAL A 466 7.48 -20.79 3.44
N CYS A 467 6.85 -20.98 4.59
CA CYS A 467 5.52 -20.46 4.92
C CYS A 467 5.48 -19.96 6.38
N ASP A 468 4.34 -19.45 6.84
CA ASP A 468 4.15 -19.02 8.22
C ASP A 468 3.95 -20.21 9.17
N LEU A 469 4.31 -20.08 10.46
CA LEU A 469 3.94 -21.07 11.50
C LEU A 469 2.73 -20.57 12.29
N PHE A 470 1.98 -21.51 12.88
CA PHE A 470 1.05 -21.19 13.96
C PHE A 470 1.80 -20.61 15.18
N ALA A 471 1.75 -19.29 15.34
CA ALA A 471 2.05 -18.56 16.57
C ALA A 471 0.75 -18.05 17.22
N ASN A 472 0.83 -17.52 18.45
CA ASN A 472 -0.35 -16.97 19.16
C ASN A 472 -1.03 -15.80 18.41
N ASP A 473 -0.31 -15.12 17.52
CA ASP A 473 -0.80 -13.95 16.75
C ASP A 473 -1.11 -14.29 15.28
N THR A 474 -1.29 -15.56 14.93
CA THR A 474 -1.52 -15.99 13.53
C THR A 474 -2.86 -15.47 13.02
N THR A 475 -2.87 -14.83 11.85
CA THR A 475 -4.14 -14.41 11.25
C THR A 475 -4.91 -15.62 10.72
N PRO A 476 -6.25 -15.54 10.66
CA PRO A 476 -7.08 -16.58 10.04
C PRO A 476 -6.67 -16.92 8.60
N ALA A 477 -6.23 -15.93 7.83
CA ALA A 477 -5.74 -16.12 6.47
C ALA A 477 -4.43 -16.91 6.44
N ASP A 478 -3.48 -16.59 7.32
CA ASP A 478 -2.20 -17.32 7.43
C ASP A 478 -2.44 -18.78 7.80
N ALA A 479 -3.39 -19.06 8.70
CA ALA A 479 -3.77 -20.42 9.08
C ALA A 479 -4.32 -21.24 7.90
N LEU A 480 -5.21 -20.65 7.09
CA LEU A 480 -5.78 -21.30 5.90
C LEU A 480 -4.68 -21.58 4.86
N VAL A 481 -3.81 -20.60 4.61
CA VAL A 481 -2.72 -20.73 3.64
C VAL A 481 -1.66 -21.72 4.08
N LEU A 482 -1.32 -21.77 5.37
CA LEU A 482 -0.42 -22.78 5.93
C LEU A 482 -0.97 -24.19 5.71
N ASN A 483 -2.27 -24.41 5.94
CA ASN A 483 -2.89 -25.71 5.69
C ASN A 483 -2.89 -26.05 4.20
N ALA A 484 -3.20 -25.09 3.32
CA ALA A 484 -3.10 -25.27 1.88
C ALA A 484 -1.66 -25.58 1.43
N ALA A 485 -0.64 -24.93 2.00
CA ALA A 485 0.77 -25.16 1.70
C ALA A 485 1.22 -26.58 2.09
N LYS A 486 0.82 -27.06 3.27
CA LYS A 486 1.11 -28.43 3.74
C LYS A 486 0.52 -29.48 2.80
N GLU A 487 -0.71 -29.28 2.35
CA GLU A 487 -1.37 -30.23 1.47
C GLU A 487 -0.86 -30.11 0.03
N ALA A 488 -0.60 -28.90 -0.45
CA ALA A 488 0.02 -28.66 -1.75
C ALA A 488 1.43 -29.28 -1.83
N PHE A 489 2.20 -29.23 -0.73
CA PHE A 489 3.51 -29.90 -0.68
C PHE A 489 3.38 -31.39 -1.00
N LYS A 490 2.32 -32.07 -0.57
CA LYS A 490 2.07 -33.49 -0.88
C LYS A 490 1.59 -33.65 -2.33
N GLN A 491 0.56 -32.90 -2.71
CA GLN A 491 -0.19 -33.11 -3.95
C GLN A 491 0.51 -32.59 -5.21
N ALA A 492 1.40 -31.59 -5.12
CA ALA A 492 2.04 -31.02 -6.30
C ALA A 492 2.88 -32.03 -7.10
N ALA A 493 3.41 -33.06 -6.44
CA ALA A 493 4.17 -34.15 -7.05
C ALA A 493 3.30 -35.26 -7.64
N ASP A 494 2.00 -35.30 -7.31
CA ASP A 494 1.07 -36.32 -7.77
C ASP A 494 0.38 -35.85 -9.06
N PRO A 495 0.56 -36.55 -10.20
CA PRO A 495 -0.07 -36.18 -11.47
C PRO A 495 -1.60 -36.36 -11.48
N THR A 496 -2.17 -37.09 -10.54
CA THR A 496 -3.63 -37.31 -10.44
C THR A 496 -4.36 -36.16 -9.73
N CYS A 497 -3.63 -35.36 -8.94
CA CYS A 497 -4.15 -34.18 -8.26
C CYS A 497 -4.15 -32.97 -9.22
N PHE A 498 -5.30 -32.32 -9.40
CA PHE A 498 -5.49 -31.20 -10.35
C PHE A 498 -4.95 -31.51 -11.76
N PRO A 499 -5.46 -32.56 -12.43
CA PRO A 499 -4.93 -33.03 -13.72
C PRO A 499 -5.04 -31.97 -14.82
N GLU A 500 -5.97 -31.02 -14.70
CA GLU A 500 -6.13 -29.89 -15.62
C GLU A 500 -4.86 -29.02 -15.69
N GLN A 501 -4.11 -28.89 -14.60
CA GLN A 501 -2.87 -28.11 -14.58
C GLN A 501 -1.76 -28.76 -15.41
N ILE A 502 -1.83 -30.09 -15.60
CA ILE A 502 -0.85 -30.84 -16.39
C ILE A 502 -1.35 -30.98 -17.83
N ALA A 503 -2.55 -31.54 -18.01
CA ALA A 503 -3.08 -31.87 -19.33
C ALA A 503 -3.41 -30.62 -20.16
N THR A 504 -4.02 -29.61 -19.52
CA THR A 504 -4.46 -28.38 -20.19
C THR A 504 -3.37 -27.30 -20.13
N LEU A 505 -2.81 -27.03 -18.94
CA LEU A 505 -1.87 -25.91 -18.76
C LEU A 505 -0.39 -26.27 -19.05
N GLY A 506 -0.09 -27.54 -19.33
CA GLY A 506 1.24 -27.99 -19.73
C GLY A 506 2.27 -28.05 -18.60
N LEU A 507 1.85 -27.98 -17.33
CA LEU A 507 2.76 -28.05 -16.19
C LEU A 507 3.21 -29.47 -15.88
N LYS A 508 4.31 -29.58 -15.14
CA LYS A 508 4.86 -30.86 -14.69
C LYS A 508 4.53 -31.08 -13.21
N PRO A 509 4.29 -32.32 -12.78
CA PRO A 509 4.31 -32.65 -11.35
C PRO A 509 5.64 -32.23 -10.74
N TRP A 510 5.61 -31.64 -9.55
CA TRP A 510 6.81 -31.16 -8.88
C TRP A 510 6.78 -31.43 -7.38
N GLY A 511 7.81 -32.10 -6.87
CA GLY A 511 7.97 -32.42 -5.46
C GLY A 511 9.10 -31.62 -4.81
N ALA A 512 8.76 -30.53 -4.13
CA ALA A 512 9.72 -29.81 -3.30
C ALA A 512 10.33 -30.74 -2.24
N LYS A 513 11.62 -30.55 -1.92
CA LYS A 513 12.35 -31.42 -0.99
C LYS A 513 12.06 -31.10 0.47
N LYS A 514 11.86 -29.84 0.82
CA LYS A 514 11.66 -29.40 2.21
C LYS A 514 10.59 -28.30 2.30
N LEU A 515 9.77 -28.38 3.34
CA LEU A 515 8.79 -27.36 3.73
C LEU A 515 9.14 -26.87 5.14
N TYR A 516 9.42 -25.58 5.26
CA TYR A 516 9.71 -24.92 6.53
C TYR A 516 8.61 -23.91 6.89
N ALA A 517 8.44 -23.68 8.18
CA ALA A 517 7.59 -22.62 8.71
C ALA A 517 8.38 -21.67 9.62
N LEU A 518 8.09 -20.36 9.58
CA LEU A 518 8.72 -19.35 10.44
C LEU A 518 8.30 -19.51 11.90
N ALA A 519 9.24 -19.79 12.80
CA ALA A 519 8.98 -19.99 14.23
C ALA A 519 9.19 -18.72 15.06
N GLY A 520 8.29 -18.48 16.03
CA GLY A 520 8.38 -17.37 16.98
C GLY A 520 9.30 -17.61 18.18
N ASP A 521 9.48 -18.87 18.63
CA ASP A 521 10.34 -19.20 19.77
C ASP A 521 11.75 -19.64 19.34
N PRO A 522 12.81 -18.88 19.66
CA PRO A 522 14.18 -19.22 19.31
C PRO A 522 14.79 -20.36 20.12
N LYS A 523 14.18 -20.81 21.23
CA LYS A 523 14.76 -21.86 22.09
C LYS A 523 14.59 -23.26 21.50
N THR A 524 13.50 -23.52 20.79
CA THR A 524 13.10 -24.85 20.31
C THR A 524 13.29 -25.06 18.81
N ALA A 525 13.55 -24.00 18.04
CA ALA A 525 13.72 -24.09 16.59
C ALA A 525 15.11 -24.64 16.19
N PRO A 526 15.19 -25.67 15.33
CA PRO A 526 16.46 -26.27 14.91
C PRO A 526 17.28 -25.37 13.96
N ILE A 527 16.63 -24.56 13.12
CA ILE A 527 17.30 -23.64 12.21
C ILE A 527 17.21 -22.22 12.76
N LYS A 528 18.36 -21.57 12.91
CA LYS A 528 18.50 -20.21 13.42
C LYS A 528 19.41 -19.42 12.49
N LEU A 529 18.83 -18.49 11.74
CA LEU A 529 19.58 -17.60 10.87
C LEU A 529 19.85 -16.29 11.63
N ASP A 530 21.13 -15.96 11.80
CA ASP A 530 21.57 -14.67 12.30
C ASP A 530 21.72 -13.70 11.13
N GLN A 531 20.73 -12.81 10.98
CA GLN A 531 20.64 -11.87 9.86
C GLN A 531 21.50 -10.64 10.06
N SER A 532 22.09 -10.50 11.25
CA SER A 532 22.94 -9.37 11.59
C SER A 532 24.37 -9.56 11.04
N VAL A 533 24.80 -10.81 10.80
CA VAL A 533 26.18 -11.11 10.41
C VAL A 533 26.51 -10.51 9.03
N PHE A 534 27.65 -9.82 8.95
CA PHE A 534 28.12 -9.20 7.70
C PHE A 534 28.40 -10.24 6.63
N SER A 535 27.84 -10.04 5.44
CA SER A 535 28.09 -10.85 4.26
C SER A 535 29.02 -10.12 3.31
N ASN A 536 30.16 -10.75 2.99
CA ASN A 536 31.11 -10.21 2.02
C ASN A 536 30.51 -10.02 0.62
N ARG A 537 29.52 -10.85 0.25
CA ARG A 537 28.86 -10.78 -1.06
C ARG A 537 27.85 -9.65 -1.15
N LEU A 538 27.09 -9.44 -0.08
CA LEU A 538 26.18 -8.29 0.01
C LEU A 538 26.95 -6.99 0.22
N ASN A 539 28.15 -7.10 0.79
CA ASN A 539 28.90 -5.99 1.34
C ASN A 539 28.05 -5.25 2.41
N ASP A 540 27.23 -6.02 3.13
CA ASP A 540 26.29 -5.60 4.17
C ASP A 540 25.79 -6.83 4.97
N SER A 541 25.04 -6.64 6.05
CA SER A 541 24.28 -7.74 6.68
C SER A 541 22.96 -8.00 5.94
N PRO A 542 22.43 -9.23 5.89
CA PRO A 542 21.11 -9.50 5.31
C PRO A 542 19.98 -8.64 5.91
N ARG A 543 20.04 -8.36 7.23
CA ARG A 543 19.08 -7.50 7.92
C ARG A 543 19.10 -6.08 7.35
N ASP A 544 20.29 -5.48 7.28
CA ASP A 544 20.46 -4.10 6.83
C ASP A 544 20.17 -3.98 5.33
N PHE A 545 20.61 -4.96 4.54
CA PHE A 545 20.35 -5.02 3.10
C PHE A 545 18.86 -5.06 2.77
N ALA A 546 18.07 -5.82 3.54
CA ALA A 546 16.63 -5.98 3.33
C ALA A 546 15.77 -4.85 3.91
N GLU A 547 16.35 -3.88 4.62
CA GLU A 547 15.59 -2.85 5.32
C GLU A 547 14.76 -1.98 4.37
N ALA A 548 15.37 -1.50 3.29
CA ALA A 548 14.68 -0.67 2.31
C ALA A 548 13.51 -1.43 1.66
N ALA A 549 13.73 -2.70 1.33
CA ALA A 549 12.71 -3.58 0.76
C ALA A 549 11.55 -3.84 1.76
N THR A 550 11.88 -4.09 3.03
CA THR A 550 10.89 -4.31 4.09
C THR A 550 10.04 -3.08 4.33
N ARG A 551 10.63 -1.88 4.29
CA ARG A 551 9.86 -0.64 4.41
C ARG A 551 8.90 -0.43 3.24
N VAL A 552 9.34 -0.72 2.02
CA VAL A 552 8.46 -0.60 0.85
C VAL A 552 7.26 -1.54 0.98
N LEU A 553 7.48 -2.78 1.42
CA LEU A 553 6.43 -3.80 1.45
C LEU A 553 5.50 -3.72 2.66
N ALA A 554 6.07 -3.59 3.85
CA ALA A 554 5.37 -3.67 5.12
C ALA A 554 5.36 -2.34 5.88
N GLY A 555 5.74 -1.24 5.21
CA GLY A 555 5.75 0.11 5.77
C GLY A 555 6.64 0.19 7.00
N ASP A 556 5.99 0.13 8.14
CA ASP A 556 6.60 0.30 9.44
C ASP A 556 7.09 -1.00 10.14
N ALA A 557 7.25 -2.10 9.40
CA ALA A 557 7.83 -3.32 9.96
C ALA A 557 9.32 -3.15 10.29
N ALA A 558 9.76 -3.72 11.41
CA ALA A 558 11.17 -3.84 11.77
C ALA A 558 11.76 -5.14 11.20
N VAL A 559 12.99 -5.08 10.69
CA VAL A 559 13.73 -6.27 10.29
C VAL A 559 14.38 -6.89 11.53
N THR A 560 14.18 -8.19 11.75
CA THR A 560 14.67 -8.89 12.93
C THR A 560 16.13 -9.29 12.77
N ASP A 561 16.88 -9.31 13.89
CA ASP A 561 18.27 -9.80 13.91
C ASP A 561 18.38 -11.31 13.71
N ARG A 562 17.31 -12.03 14.05
CA ARG A 562 17.27 -13.48 14.00
C ARG A 562 15.96 -13.95 13.40
N ARG A 563 16.04 -15.01 12.60
CA ARG A 563 14.89 -15.78 12.12
C ARG A 563 15.06 -17.24 12.47
N CYS A 564 13.97 -17.84 12.92
CA CYS A 564 13.93 -19.23 13.34
C CYS A 564 12.97 -20.00 12.45
N PHE A 565 13.32 -21.24 12.12
CA PHE A 565 12.48 -22.09 11.27
C PHE A 565 12.34 -23.48 11.86
N VAL A 566 11.16 -24.06 11.67
CA VAL A 566 10.85 -25.45 11.98
C VAL A 566 10.58 -26.20 10.68
N LEU A 567 11.14 -27.40 10.56
CA LEU A 567 10.85 -28.30 9.45
C LEU A 567 9.45 -28.88 9.64
N VAL A 568 8.58 -28.67 8.66
CA VAL A 568 7.18 -29.12 8.69
C VAL A 568 7.01 -30.44 7.94
N ALA A 569 7.67 -30.59 6.79
CA ALA A 569 7.66 -31.80 5.99
C ALA A 569 8.90 -31.86 5.09
N HIS A 570 9.34 -33.07 4.73
CA HIS A 570 10.47 -33.25 3.82
C HIS A 570 10.35 -34.55 3.02
N ARG A 571 11.09 -34.60 1.90
CA ARG A 571 11.34 -35.78 1.06
C ARG A 571 12.81 -36.21 1.03
N LEU A 572 13.65 -35.48 1.77
CA LEU A 572 15.10 -35.69 1.81
C LEU A 572 15.50 -36.41 3.09
N GLN A 573 16.20 -37.53 2.98
CA GLN A 573 16.66 -38.29 4.15
C GLN A 573 17.62 -37.45 5.01
N GLY A 574 17.44 -37.47 6.34
CA GLY A 574 18.28 -36.74 7.30
C GLY A 574 17.96 -35.25 7.46
N ALA A 575 16.90 -34.74 6.82
CA ALA A 575 16.57 -33.32 6.85
C ALA A 575 16.24 -32.78 8.26
N ASP A 576 15.81 -33.63 9.20
CA ASP A 576 15.53 -33.28 10.58
C ASP A 576 16.76 -32.76 11.35
N ALA A 577 17.96 -33.14 10.92
CA ALA A 577 19.22 -32.73 11.53
C ALA A 577 19.84 -31.48 10.88
N HIS A 578 19.24 -30.96 9.80
CA HIS A 578 19.80 -29.83 9.08
C HIS A 578 19.71 -28.52 9.88
N THR A 579 20.74 -27.69 9.73
CA THR A 579 20.89 -26.41 10.44
C THR A 579 20.71 -25.19 9.53
N SER A 580 20.61 -25.40 8.21
CA SER A 580 20.29 -24.36 7.23
C SER A 580 19.17 -24.77 6.25
N LEU A 581 18.50 -23.77 5.69
CA LEU A 581 17.35 -23.99 4.80
C LEU A 581 17.74 -24.72 3.50
N MET A 582 18.96 -24.52 2.99
CA MET A 582 19.42 -25.13 1.73
C MET A 582 20.34 -26.35 1.92
N GLU A 583 20.56 -26.80 3.15
CA GLU A 583 21.39 -27.99 3.42
C GLU A 583 20.84 -29.25 2.73
N GLY A 584 21.74 -30.04 2.13
CA GLY A 584 21.40 -31.23 1.35
C GLY A 584 20.81 -30.95 -0.04
N ILE A 585 20.79 -29.68 -0.49
CA ILE A 585 20.33 -29.29 -1.83
C ILE A 585 21.54 -28.83 -2.66
N SER A 586 21.78 -29.51 -3.79
CA SER A 586 22.84 -29.15 -4.73
C SER A 586 22.24 -28.47 -5.96
N LEU A 587 22.49 -27.16 -6.08
CA LEU A 587 22.19 -26.36 -7.28
C LEU A 587 23.46 -25.59 -7.67
N ALA A 588 23.96 -25.86 -8.88
CA ALA A 588 25.17 -25.24 -9.39
C ALA A 588 24.95 -23.73 -9.66
N PRO A 589 25.89 -22.85 -9.27
CA PRO A 589 25.90 -21.45 -9.71
C PRO A 589 25.88 -21.35 -11.23
N GLY A 590 25.04 -20.46 -11.77
CA GLY A 590 24.78 -20.32 -13.22
C GLY A 590 23.83 -21.38 -13.79
N GLY A 591 23.30 -22.28 -12.95
CA GLY A 591 22.31 -23.26 -13.35
C GLY A 591 20.88 -22.71 -13.39
N VAL A 592 19.92 -23.61 -13.58
CA VAL A 592 18.50 -23.28 -13.81
C VAL A 592 17.79 -22.54 -12.66
N ALA A 593 18.35 -22.57 -11.44
CA ALA A 593 17.74 -22.05 -10.21
C ALA A 593 18.72 -21.22 -9.34
N ARG A 594 19.91 -20.88 -9.86
CA ARG A 594 20.94 -20.17 -9.10
C ARG A 594 21.78 -19.30 -10.03
N ARG A 595 21.95 -18.03 -9.67
CA ARG A 595 22.78 -17.05 -10.38
C ARG A 595 24.24 -17.49 -10.47
N SER A 596 24.93 -17.02 -11.49
CA SER A 596 26.38 -17.17 -11.62
C SER A 596 27.10 -16.50 -10.46
N ALA A 597 28.24 -17.06 -10.04
CA ALA A 597 29.04 -16.47 -8.97
C ALA A 597 29.62 -15.12 -9.42
N VAL A 598 29.45 -14.08 -8.59
CA VAL A 598 30.02 -12.75 -8.85
C VAL A 598 31.48 -12.72 -8.37
N ALA A 599 32.40 -12.25 -9.23
CA ALA A 599 33.84 -12.40 -9.05
C ALA A 599 34.56 -11.27 -8.28
N SER A 600 33.89 -10.21 -7.83
CA SER A 600 34.58 -9.05 -7.22
C SER A 600 34.36 -8.93 -5.71
N PHE A 601 35.42 -9.15 -4.94
CA PHE A 601 35.51 -8.77 -3.52
C PHE A 601 36.64 -7.73 -3.38
N ASP A 602 36.31 -6.52 -2.91
CA ASP A 602 37.29 -5.52 -2.50
C ASP A 602 37.45 -5.58 -0.97
N PRO A 603 38.57 -6.10 -0.45
CA PRO A 603 38.82 -6.22 0.99
C PRO A 603 38.81 -4.87 1.73
N THR A 604 39.16 -3.79 1.04
CA THR A 604 39.35 -2.46 1.62
C THR A 604 37.99 -1.80 1.85
N ALA A 605 37.13 -1.80 0.82
CA ALA A 605 35.74 -1.36 0.92
C ALA A 605 34.94 -2.19 1.94
N ALA A 606 35.20 -3.50 2.04
CA ALA A 606 34.53 -4.36 3.02
C ALA A 606 34.83 -3.94 4.47
N THR A 607 36.07 -3.54 4.77
CA THR A 607 36.48 -3.10 6.12
C THR A 607 35.79 -1.79 6.52
N GLU A 608 35.68 -0.82 5.60
CA GLU A 608 34.97 0.43 5.86
C GLU A 608 33.48 0.21 6.09
N LYS A 609 32.84 -0.67 5.30
CA LYS A 609 31.42 -0.99 5.48
C LYS A 609 31.15 -1.80 6.74
N GLN A 610 32.04 -2.70 7.14
CA GLN A 610 31.93 -3.38 8.43
C GLN A 610 31.98 -2.39 9.60
N LYS A 611 32.83 -1.35 9.53
CA LYS A 611 32.83 -0.25 10.51
C LYS A 611 31.52 0.54 10.48
N ALA A 612 30.96 0.79 9.30
CA ALA A 612 29.67 1.48 9.16
C ALA A 612 28.51 0.69 9.81
N VAL A 613 28.44 -0.62 9.58
CA VAL A 613 27.47 -1.52 10.23
C VAL A 613 27.64 -1.50 11.76
N GLN A 614 28.88 -1.51 12.26
CA GLN A 614 29.14 -1.41 13.71
C GLN A 614 28.73 -0.06 14.31
N ALA A 615 28.96 1.05 13.60
CA ALA A 615 28.54 2.38 14.04
C ALA A 615 27.02 2.51 14.05
N ARG A 616 26.35 1.99 13.02
CA ARG A 616 24.88 1.89 12.97
C ARG A 616 24.32 1.10 14.15
N ARG A 617 24.86 -0.09 14.44
CA ARG A 617 24.43 -0.88 15.61
C ARG A 617 24.62 -0.15 16.93
N ARG A 618 25.71 0.61 17.07
CA ARG A 618 25.93 1.45 18.26
C ARG A 618 24.84 2.51 18.39
N LEU A 619 24.46 3.16 17.30
CA LEU A 619 23.35 4.12 17.27
C LEU A 619 22.00 3.48 17.59
N GLU A 620 21.71 2.31 17.01
CA GLU A 620 20.47 1.57 17.31
C GLU A 620 20.39 1.10 18.77
N THR A 621 21.53 0.70 19.34
CA THR A 621 21.65 0.33 20.76
C THR A 621 21.45 1.57 21.64
N LEU A 622 22.11 2.67 21.32
CA LEU A 622 21.96 3.95 22.05
C LEU A 622 20.51 4.44 22.01
N ALA A 623 19.85 4.38 20.86
CA ALA A 623 18.44 4.73 20.70
C ALA A 623 17.51 3.81 21.53
N GLY A 624 17.87 2.53 21.68
CA GLY A 624 17.15 1.57 22.52
C GLY A 624 17.33 1.78 24.03
N VAL A 625 18.44 2.38 24.46
CA VAL A 625 18.79 2.60 25.89
C VAL A 625 18.26 3.94 26.43
N VAL A 626 17.59 4.75 25.61
CA VAL A 626 16.98 6.01 26.06
C VAL A 626 15.78 5.71 26.96
N ASP A 627 16.05 5.51 28.25
CA ASP A 627 15.13 5.52 29.38
C ASP A 627 15.54 6.60 30.40
N ALA A 628 14.56 7.02 31.21
CA ALA A 628 14.42 8.33 31.85
C ALA A 628 15.50 8.81 32.85
N GLU A 629 16.58 8.07 33.08
CA GLU A 629 17.60 8.43 34.09
C GLU A 629 18.79 9.24 33.56
N MET A 630 18.93 9.43 32.24
CA MET A 630 20.15 10.00 31.65
C MET A 630 19.94 11.07 30.55
N GLY A 631 19.34 12.23 30.83
CA GLY A 631 19.44 13.43 29.97
C GLY A 631 19.35 13.18 28.44
N GLY A 632 18.38 12.36 28.02
CA GLY A 632 18.49 11.45 26.87
C GLY A 632 18.61 12.07 25.48
N ALA A 633 17.87 13.14 25.17
CA ALA A 633 17.84 13.71 23.81
C ALA A 633 19.16 14.39 23.42
N ASP A 634 19.75 15.18 24.33
CA ASP A 634 21.00 15.91 24.06
C ASP A 634 22.22 14.97 23.94
N LYS A 635 22.26 13.91 24.75
CA LYS A 635 23.29 12.87 24.65
C LYS A 635 23.10 12.01 23.39
N LEU A 636 21.86 11.66 23.04
CA LEU A 636 21.56 10.97 21.79
C LEU A 636 22.00 11.82 20.60
N LEU A 637 21.67 13.11 20.58
CA LEU A 637 22.09 14.06 19.55
C LEU A 637 23.61 14.20 19.45
N GLY A 638 24.30 14.31 20.59
CA GLY A 638 25.76 14.39 20.64
C GLY A 638 26.42 13.12 20.08
N ALA A 639 25.92 11.95 20.46
CA ALA A 639 26.38 10.67 19.94
C ALA A 639 26.03 10.50 18.46
N LEU A 640 24.81 10.85 18.06
CA LEU A 640 24.31 10.78 16.68
C LEU A 640 25.15 11.66 15.76
N ASN A 641 25.38 12.93 16.11
CA ASN A 641 26.24 13.82 15.34
C ASN A 641 27.69 13.33 15.26
N THR A 642 28.19 12.67 16.30
CA THR A 642 29.56 12.14 16.32
C THR A 642 29.70 10.89 15.45
N GLU A 643 28.74 9.97 15.52
CA GLU A 643 28.80 8.71 14.76
C GLU A 643 28.40 8.90 13.30
N LEU A 644 27.39 9.73 12.99
CA LEU A 644 26.98 9.99 11.60
C LEU A 644 28.10 10.65 10.77
N LYS A 645 28.91 11.52 11.38
CA LYS A 645 30.08 12.13 10.71
C LYS A 645 31.17 11.12 10.32
N LYS A 646 31.16 9.92 10.89
CA LYS A 646 32.11 8.84 10.56
C LYS A 646 31.61 7.98 9.39
N LEU A 647 30.39 8.21 8.92
CA LEU A 647 29.74 7.44 7.87
C LEU A 647 29.70 8.22 6.54
N PRO A 648 29.73 7.55 5.38
CA PRO A 648 29.38 8.18 4.11
C PRO A 648 27.96 8.78 4.16
N ASP A 649 27.75 9.93 3.50
CA ASP A 649 26.50 10.71 3.58
C ASP A 649 25.23 9.89 3.34
N ASP A 650 25.26 8.99 2.36
CA ASP A 650 24.15 8.11 2.02
C ASP A 650 23.81 7.12 3.16
N VAL A 651 24.83 6.50 3.76
CA VAL A 651 24.67 5.58 4.89
C VAL A 651 24.23 6.33 6.14
N ALA A 652 24.80 7.52 6.37
CA ALA A 652 24.42 8.41 7.47
C ALA A 652 22.95 8.81 7.37
N ALA A 653 22.49 9.24 6.19
CA ALA A 653 21.11 9.64 5.95
C ALA A 653 20.12 8.49 6.18
N ARG A 654 20.40 7.29 5.64
CA ARG A 654 19.58 6.08 5.87
C ARG A 654 19.53 5.70 7.35
N THR A 655 20.67 5.77 8.04
CA THR A 655 20.78 5.43 9.47
C THR A 655 19.98 6.42 10.32
N ALA A 656 20.14 7.72 10.08
CA ALA A 656 19.39 8.75 10.78
C ALA A 656 17.88 8.58 10.55
N PHE A 657 17.45 8.38 9.30
CA PHE A 657 16.04 8.14 8.99
C PHE A 657 15.51 6.89 9.70
N ALA A 658 16.30 5.81 9.75
CA ALA A 658 15.91 4.57 10.41
C ALA A 658 15.73 4.73 11.92
N VAL A 659 16.68 5.40 12.57
CA VAL A 659 16.61 5.71 14.01
C VAL A 659 15.42 6.63 14.29
N GLY A 660 15.26 7.70 13.53
CA GLY A 660 14.14 8.66 13.69
C GLY A 660 12.78 7.98 13.54
N THR A 661 12.62 7.13 12.52
CA THR A 661 11.37 6.40 12.28
C THR A 661 11.06 5.42 13.41
N ARG A 662 12.06 4.69 13.90
CA ARG A 662 11.89 3.79 15.05
C ARG A 662 11.45 4.55 16.29
N LEU A 663 12.11 5.66 16.61
CA LEU A 663 11.77 6.51 17.75
C LEU A 663 10.33 7.05 17.62
N ALA A 664 9.93 7.45 16.41
CA ALA A 664 8.56 7.90 16.16
C ALA A 664 7.51 6.81 16.45
N ARG A 665 7.79 5.55 16.08
CA ARG A 665 6.91 4.39 16.34
C ARG A 665 6.85 4.02 17.82
N GLU A 666 7.95 4.16 18.54
CA GLU A 666 8.02 3.91 19.98
C GLU A 666 7.41 5.06 20.80
N GLY A 667 6.85 6.10 20.15
CA GLY A 667 6.27 7.27 20.81
C GLY A 667 7.26 8.28 21.34
N LYS A 668 8.56 8.09 21.05
CA LYS A 668 9.66 8.99 21.41
C LYS A 668 9.76 10.14 20.39
N TRP A 669 8.69 10.91 20.27
CA TRP A 669 8.52 11.90 19.20
C TRP A 669 9.49 13.08 19.30
N VAL A 670 9.90 13.46 20.51
CA VAL A 670 10.87 14.56 20.71
C VAL A 670 12.24 14.14 20.18
N GLU A 671 12.67 12.92 20.49
CA GLU A 671 13.91 12.35 19.98
C GLU A 671 13.85 12.11 18.46
N ALA A 672 12.70 11.63 17.96
CA ALA A 672 12.48 11.47 16.52
C ALA A 672 12.59 12.81 15.78
N ARG A 673 11.97 13.88 16.30
CA ARG A 673 12.09 15.25 15.77
C ARG A 673 13.55 15.67 15.64
N GLU A 674 14.33 15.47 16.69
CA GLU A 674 15.74 15.83 16.70
C GLU A 674 16.54 15.08 15.63
N VAL A 675 16.33 13.77 15.50
CA VAL A 675 17.01 12.95 14.49
C VAL A 675 16.60 13.36 13.06
N PHE A 676 15.31 13.60 12.82
CA PHE A 676 14.83 14.11 11.54
C PHE A 676 15.32 15.54 11.25
N GLY A 677 15.48 16.37 12.28
CA GLY A 677 16.10 17.68 12.19
C GLY A 677 17.56 17.60 11.70
N VAL A 678 18.36 16.70 12.28
CA VAL A 678 19.73 16.42 11.83
C VAL A 678 19.75 15.94 10.38
N LEU A 679 18.85 15.01 10.02
CA LEU A 679 18.74 14.49 8.65
C LEU A 679 18.45 15.60 7.64
N THR A 680 17.42 16.41 7.92
CA THR A 680 16.98 17.49 7.03
C THR A 680 17.94 18.67 6.99
N ALA A 681 18.76 18.89 8.02
CA ALA A 681 19.77 19.94 8.03
C ALA A 681 21.06 19.55 7.31
N ASN A 682 21.55 18.33 7.53
CA ASN A 682 22.87 17.91 7.05
C ASN A 682 22.83 17.18 5.70
N TYR A 683 21.69 16.57 5.35
CA TYR A 683 21.54 15.73 4.14
C TYR A 683 20.33 16.18 3.31
N THR A 684 20.15 17.49 3.11
CA THR A 684 19.00 18.12 2.42
C THR A 684 18.69 17.52 1.06
N GLY A 685 19.71 17.14 0.27
CA GLY A 685 19.53 16.56 -1.07
C GLY A 685 19.16 15.07 -1.09
N HIS A 686 19.15 14.37 0.06
CA HIS A 686 18.87 12.94 0.09
C HIS A 686 17.35 12.66 0.00
N PRO A 687 16.87 11.65 -0.76
CA PRO A 687 15.44 11.37 -0.91
C PRO A 687 14.68 11.14 0.42
N LEU A 688 15.32 10.48 1.39
CA LEU A 688 14.73 10.27 2.73
C LEU A 688 14.53 11.56 3.53
N SER A 689 15.21 12.65 3.17
CA SER A 689 15.00 13.95 3.79
C SER A 689 13.63 14.51 3.46
N VAL A 690 13.04 14.17 2.31
CA VAL A 690 11.65 14.56 1.95
C VAL A 690 10.65 13.91 2.90
N GLU A 691 10.81 12.62 3.18
CA GLU A 691 9.93 11.91 4.12
C GLU A 691 10.11 12.43 5.56
N ALA A 692 11.34 12.78 5.95
CA ALA A 692 11.60 13.45 7.22
C ALA A 692 10.97 14.86 7.28
N PHE A 693 11.03 15.66 6.21
CA PHE A 693 10.35 16.94 6.12
C PHE A 693 8.83 16.79 6.26
N ARG A 694 8.23 15.80 5.60
CA ARG A 694 6.79 15.49 5.72
C ARG A 694 6.42 15.14 7.15
N TRP A 695 7.20 14.29 7.81
CA TRP A 695 6.96 13.93 9.21
C TRP A 695 7.08 15.15 10.13
N LEU A 696 8.13 15.96 9.99
CA LEU A 696 8.33 17.19 10.78
C LEU A 696 7.21 18.21 10.54
N THR A 697 6.73 18.32 9.30
CA THR A 697 5.61 19.22 8.93
C THR A 697 4.35 18.82 9.68
N ARG A 698 3.99 17.53 9.68
CA ARG A 698 2.83 17.02 10.45
C ARG A 698 3.01 17.23 11.95
N TYR A 699 4.18 16.89 12.48
CA TYR A 699 4.50 17.05 13.90
C TYR A 699 4.35 18.49 14.38
N HIS A 700 4.90 19.47 13.64
CA HIS A 700 4.84 20.88 14.01
C HIS A 700 3.53 21.58 13.61
N ALA A 701 2.74 21.01 12.70
CA ALA A 701 1.39 21.48 12.43
C ALA A 701 0.42 21.07 13.54
N SER A 702 0.56 19.84 14.03
CA SER A 702 -0.37 19.18 14.94
C SER A 702 -0.48 19.81 16.32
N THR A 703 -1.72 20.01 16.76
CA THR A 703 -2.07 20.35 18.14
C THR A 703 -2.15 19.14 19.06
N GLU A 704 -2.45 17.97 18.52
CA GLU A 704 -2.51 16.68 19.22
C GLU A 704 -1.10 16.26 19.68
N ALA A 705 -0.12 16.34 18.77
CA ALA A 705 1.28 16.07 19.06
C ALA A 705 1.85 17.08 20.07
N ARG A 706 1.49 18.36 19.92
CA ARG A 706 1.84 19.41 20.87
C ARG A 706 1.26 19.13 22.25
N ARG A 707 -0.04 18.85 22.33
CA ARG A 707 -0.74 18.63 23.62
C ARG A 707 -0.14 17.45 24.36
N ARG A 708 0.11 16.34 23.67
CA ARG A 708 0.73 15.17 24.29
C ARG A 708 2.11 15.48 24.87
N THR A 709 2.89 16.34 24.20
CA THR A 709 4.18 16.83 24.70
C THR A 709 4.00 17.69 25.96
N GLU A 710 3.00 18.58 25.99
CA GLU A 710 2.72 19.46 27.14
C GLU A 710 2.35 18.70 28.42
N ILE A 711 1.57 17.64 28.31
CA ILE A 711 1.08 16.87 29.45
C ILE A 711 2.04 15.77 29.92
N GLN A 712 3.20 15.63 29.26
CA GLN A 712 4.25 14.65 29.58
C GLN A 712 3.70 13.25 29.88
N GLN A 713 2.73 12.77 29.10
CA GLN A 713 2.21 11.42 29.23
C GLN A 713 3.30 10.41 28.84
N LYS A 714 4.10 10.00 29.83
CA LYS A 714 5.13 8.97 29.71
C LYS A 714 4.52 7.59 29.90
N MET A 715 5.09 6.62 29.18
CA MET A 715 4.71 5.21 29.18
C MET A 715 4.40 4.67 30.58
N LEU A 716 3.21 4.11 30.76
CA LEU A 716 2.93 3.09 31.76
C LEU A 716 2.77 1.77 31.02
N LEU A 717 3.87 1.05 30.80
CA LEU A 717 3.87 -0.33 30.31
C LEU A 717 3.57 -1.26 31.49
N GLN A 718 2.30 -1.36 31.86
CA GLN A 718 1.79 -2.51 32.59
C GLN A 718 0.51 -2.97 31.90
N SER A 719 0.39 -4.28 31.67
CA SER A 719 -0.86 -4.91 31.24
C SER A 719 -1.87 -4.78 32.38
N THR A 720 -2.64 -3.70 32.37
CA THR A 720 -3.62 -3.41 33.42
C THR A 720 -4.98 -3.94 32.98
N THR A 721 -5.65 -4.67 33.88
CA THR A 721 -7.06 -5.04 33.73
C THR A 721 -7.88 -4.26 34.74
N PHE A 722 -9.08 -3.83 34.35
CA PHE A 722 -9.96 -3.05 35.21
C PHE A 722 -11.41 -3.56 35.11
N GLU A 723 -12.20 -3.33 36.16
CA GLU A 723 -13.60 -3.75 36.22
C GLU A 723 -14.43 -2.99 35.17
N ALA A 724 -15.19 -3.71 34.35
CA ALA A 724 -16.24 -3.10 33.55
C ALA A 724 -17.37 -2.68 34.52
N ASN A 725 -17.76 -1.39 34.50
CA ASN A 725 -18.70 -0.77 35.44
C ASN A 725 -19.69 -1.74 36.11
N GLY A 726 -19.61 -1.87 37.43
CA GLY A 726 -20.55 -2.62 38.25
C GLY A 726 -21.12 -1.75 39.37
N VAL A 727 -22.44 -1.76 39.52
CA VAL A 727 -23.11 -1.18 40.70
C VAL A 727 -22.80 -2.07 41.90
N ARG A 728 -22.10 -1.57 42.93
CA ARG A 728 -22.07 -2.24 44.23
C ARG A 728 -23.26 -1.75 45.04
N VAL A 729 -24.18 -2.66 45.34
CA VAL A 729 -25.28 -2.41 46.26
C VAL A 729 -24.74 -2.61 47.68
N ASN A 730 -24.68 -1.55 48.46
CA ASN A 730 -24.42 -1.64 49.89
C ASN A 730 -25.67 -2.17 50.63
N SER A 731 -25.52 -2.64 51.87
CA SER A 731 -26.59 -3.26 52.67
C SER A 731 -27.82 -2.38 52.93
N ASN A 732 -27.80 -1.12 52.47
CA ASN A 732 -28.87 -0.14 52.63
C ASN A 732 -29.59 0.21 51.31
N GLY A 733 -29.29 -0.50 50.20
CA GLY A 733 -30.02 -0.38 48.94
C GLY A 733 -29.68 0.87 48.09
N VAL A 734 -28.59 1.58 48.39
CA VAL A 734 -28.13 2.75 47.60
C VAL A 734 -26.90 2.34 46.78
N GLY A 735 -27.08 2.10 45.49
CA GLY A 735 -25.98 1.77 44.59
C GLY A 735 -25.05 2.96 44.36
N GLU A 736 -23.80 2.87 44.79
CA GLU A 736 -22.75 3.82 44.37
C GLU A 736 -22.12 3.30 43.06
N VAL A 737 -22.25 4.07 41.97
CA VAL A 737 -21.53 3.81 40.71
C VAL A 737 -20.10 4.32 40.88
N LYS A 738 -19.16 3.42 41.12
CA LYS A 738 -17.74 3.79 41.17
C LYS A 738 -17.17 3.81 39.75
N LEU A 739 -17.13 4.99 39.13
CA LEU A 739 -16.55 5.19 37.79
C LEU A 739 -15.02 5.06 37.86
N THR A 740 -14.48 3.98 37.29
CA THR A 740 -13.04 3.83 37.07
C THR A 740 -12.69 4.39 35.68
N PRO A 741 -11.59 5.14 35.51
CA PRO A 741 -11.14 5.56 34.19
C PRO A 741 -10.96 4.36 33.26
N ALA A 742 -11.42 4.51 32.03
CA ALA A 742 -11.34 3.52 30.98
C ALA A 742 -9.90 3.19 30.55
N SER A 743 -8.93 4.04 30.89
CA SER A 743 -7.50 3.83 30.68
C SER A 743 -6.83 2.93 31.73
N GLY A 744 -7.57 2.44 32.73
CA GLY A 744 -7.01 1.61 33.81
C GLY A 744 -6.13 2.37 34.82
N VAL A 745 -6.04 3.70 34.73
CA VAL A 745 -5.32 4.54 35.70
C VAL A 745 -6.13 4.60 37.00
N ALA A 746 -5.61 4.00 38.08
CA ALA A 746 -6.28 4.01 39.39
C ALA A 746 -6.48 5.45 39.89
N ALA A 747 -7.64 5.72 40.48
CA ALA A 747 -7.90 6.93 41.25
C ALA A 747 -7.13 6.87 42.59
N SER A 748 -5.79 6.92 42.56
CA SER A 748 -5.06 7.27 43.76
C SER A 748 -5.29 8.75 44.02
N VAL A 749 -5.93 9.04 45.14
CA VAL A 749 -5.90 10.35 45.81
C VAL A 749 -4.46 10.61 46.22
N GLY A 750 -3.63 11.01 45.25
CA GLY A 750 -2.52 11.89 45.50
C GLY A 750 -3.05 13.27 45.15
N SER A 751 -3.04 14.20 46.10
CA SER A 751 -2.95 15.61 45.74
C SER A 751 -1.92 15.67 44.61
N ALA A 752 -2.33 16.09 43.42
CA ALA A 752 -1.35 16.65 42.50
C ALA A 752 -0.71 17.77 43.30
N ASN A 753 0.49 17.52 43.84
CA ASN A 753 1.35 18.59 44.29
C ASN A 753 1.44 19.48 43.07
N THR A 754 0.77 20.63 43.16
CA THR A 754 0.72 21.68 42.15
C THR A 754 2.05 22.44 42.12
N THR A 755 3.15 21.74 42.36
CA THR A 755 4.48 22.28 42.65
C THR A 755 5.61 21.43 42.08
N GLU A 756 5.36 20.60 41.07
CA GLU A 756 6.41 20.20 40.14
C GLU A 756 6.03 20.74 38.76
N ASP A 757 6.89 21.63 38.25
CA ASP A 757 6.74 22.30 36.96
C ASP A 757 6.64 21.27 35.82
N VAL A 758 5.40 20.89 35.53
CA VAL A 758 5.00 20.27 34.27
C VAL A 758 5.50 21.17 33.15
N TYR A 759 6.15 20.65 32.11
CA TYR A 759 6.58 21.43 30.95
C TYR A 759 5.36 21.84 30.10
N ARG A 760 4.48 22.69 30.65
CA ARG A 760 3.42 23.33 29.89
C ARG A 760 4.09 24.32 28.95
N PHE A 761 3.55 24.48 27.75
CA PHE A 761 3.82 25.70 26.99
C PHE A 761 3.17 26.89 27.73
N TYR A 762 3.80 27.39 28.80
CA TYR A 762 3.34 28.45 29.70
C TYR A 762 3.12 29.82 29.02
N SER A 763 3.44 29.98 27.73
CA SER A 763 3.23 31.24 27.03
C SER A 763 2.71 31.03 25.60
N PRO A 764 1.79 31.89 25.13
CA PRO A 764 1.36 31.94 23.72
C PRO A 764 2.53 31.98 22.73
N ASN A 765 3.66 32.59 23.10
CA ASN A 765 4.87 32.65 22.28
C ASN A 765 5.45 31.28 21.93
N MET A 766 5.32 30.29 22.80
CA MET A 766 5.84 28.95 22.49
C MET A 766 4.91 28.17 21.56
N ILE A 767 3.59 28.37 21.66
CA ILE A 767 2.62 27.86 20.68
C ILE A 767 2.91 28.48 19.32
N LEU A 768 3.13 29.79 19.26
CA LEU A 768 3.54 30.48 18.04
C LEU A 768 4.83 29.88 17.48
N LYS A 769 5.86 29.66 18.31
CA LYS A 769 7.15 29.07 17.89
C LYS A 769 6.98 27.65 17.35
N TRP A 770 6.13 26.83 17.96
CA TRP A 770 5.84 25.47 17.52
C TRP A 770 5.31 25.46 16.08
N HIS A 771 4.24 26.21 15.82
CA HIS A 771 3.63 26.26 14.50
C HIS A 771 4.46 27.08 13.50
N GLN A 772 5.22 28.09 13.96
CA GLN A 772 6.17 28.80 13.10
C GLN A 772 7.26 27.86 12.58
N THR A 773 7.70 26.88 13.38
CA THR A 773 8.66 25.86 12.94
C THR A 773 8.11 25.07 11.75
N CYS A 774 6.79 24.78 11.71
CA CYS A 774 6.15 24.17 10.54
C CYS A 774 6.27 25.06 9.29
N LEU A 775 5.94 26.35 9.43
CA LEU A 775 6.02 27.32 8.33
C LEU A 775 7.45 27.53 7.81
N ASP A 776 8.45 27.40 8.66
CA ASP A 776 9.87 27.48 8.27
C ASP A 776 10.31 26.27 7.40
N LEU A 777 9.52 25.18 7.37
CA LEU A 777 9.74 24.02 6.50
C LEU A 777 9.08 24.18 5.13
N GLU A 778 8.06 25.03 4.99
CA GLU A 778 7.31 25.24 3.74
C GLU A 778 8.21 25.57 2.53
N PRO A 779 9.12 26.57 2.58
CA PRO A 779 10.01 26.86 1.45
C PRO A 779 11.01 25.73 1.17
N LYS A 780 11.39 24.95 2.21
CA LYS A 780 12.32 23.83 2.07
C LYS A 780 11.66 22.65 1.38
N LEU A 781 10.42 22.32 1.76
CA LEU A 781 9.62 21.29 1.10
C LEU A 781 9.30 21.69 -0.35
N SER A 782 9.01 22.98 -0.56
CA SER A 782 8.74 23.53 -1.90
C SER A 782 9.96 23.49 -2.82
N ALA A 783 11.18 23.54 -2.29
CA ALA A 783 12.42 23.45 -3.06
C ALA A 783 12.61 22.10 -3.77
N PHE A 784 11.92 21.04 -3.33
CA PHE A 784 11.93 19.74 -4.02
C PHE A 784 11.05 19.73 -5.28
N GLY A 785 10.30 20.81 -5.54
CA GLY A 785 9.57 21.03 -6.79
C GLY A 785 8.05 21.08 -6.61
N PRO A 786 7.31 21.41 -7.70
CA PRO A 786 5.87 21.69 -7.65
C PRO A 786 5.00 20.55 -7.13
N ALA A 787 5.44 19.29 -7.18
CA ALA A 787 4.73 18.14 -6.62
C ALA A 787 4.53 18.25 -5.12
N TYR A 788 5.65 18.42 -4.42
CA TYR A 788 5.72 18.47 -2.97
C TYR A 788 5.17 19.81 -2.50
N ALA A 789 5.44 20.85 -3.28
CA ALA A 789 4.90 22.18 -3.06
C ALA A 789 3.39 22.28 -3.32
N ARG A 790 2.70 21.27 -3.88
CA ARG A 790 1.25 21.30 -4.17
C ARG A 790 0.49 20.07 -3.65
N ASP A 791 1.12 19.30 -2.76
CA ASP A 791 0.52 18.14 -2.12
C ASP A 791 -0.58 18.60 -1.13
N PRO A 792 -1.87 18.34 -1.40
CA PRO A 792 -2.97 18.80 -0.54
C PRO A 792 -2.84 18.32 0.92
N ALA A 793 -2.27 17.13 1.13
CA ALA A 793 -2.02 16.56 2.44
C ALA A 793 -1.03 17.40 3.26
N ALA A 794 0.05 17.89 2.63
CA ALA A 794 1.02 18.78 3.29
C ALA A 794 0.47 20.21 3.44
N TRP A 795 -0.35 20.66 2.49
CA TRP A 795 -0.95 22.00 2.50
C TRP A 795 -1.88 22.21 3.68
N LEU A 796 -2.68 21.20 4.03
CA LEU A 796 -3.57 21.28 5.19
C LEU A 796 -2.78 21.45 6.50
N CYS A 797 -1.57 20.88 6.62
CA CYS A 797 -0.67 21.14 7.74
C CYS A 797 -0.19 22.60 7.79
N PHE A 798 0.28 23.16 6.66
CA PHE A 798 0.70 24.57 6.62
C PHE A 798 -0.47 25.52 6.88
N LEU A 799 -1.65 25.18 6.37
CA LEU A 799 -2.89 25.90 6.60
C LEU A 799 -3.25 25.92 8.09
N ALA A 800 -3.20 24.75 8.76
CA ALA A 800 -3.39 24.65 10.19
C ALA A 800 -2.38 25.52 10.95
N ALA A 801 -1.09 25.42 10.62
CA ALA A 801 -0.04 26.23 11.23
C ALA A 801 -0.25 27.74 11.02
N HIS A 802 -0.62 28.19 9.82
CA HIS A 802 -0.94 29.59 9.53
C HIS A 802 -2.07 30.13 10.41
N ARG A 803 -3.14 29.34 10.62
CA ARG A 803 -4.23 29.72 11.52
C ARG A 803 -3.74 29.89 12.96
N GLN A 804 -2.88 28.99 13.43
CA GLN A 804 -2.38 29.00 14.81
C GLN A 804 -1.44 30.19 15.08
N VAL A 805 -0.71 30.68 14.06
CA VAL A 805 0.11 31.90 14.19
C VAL A 805 -0.63 33.20 13.90
N GLY A 806 -1.96 33.16 13.69
CA GLY A 806 -2.80 34.33 13.42
C GLY A 806 -2.76 34.84 11.97
N ASN A 807 -2.12 34.11 11.05
CA ASN A 807 -2.01 34.46 9.63
C ASN A 807 -3.23 33.99 8.82
N HIS A 808 -4.45 34.35 9.26
CA HIS A 808 -5.70 33.88 8.65
C HIS A 808 -5.85 34.29 7.18
N ASP A 809 -5.47 35.52 6.82
CA ASP A 809 -5.55 35.99 5.43
C ASP A 809 -4.61 35.21 4.50
N LYS A 810 -3.41 34.84 4.99
CA LYS A 810 -2.48 34.01 4.23
C LYS A 810 -3.04 32.61 4.05
N ALA A 811 -3.61 32.01 5.10
CA ALA A 811 -4.28 30.72 5.02
C ALA A 811 -5.41 30.71 3.97
N THR A 812 -6.25 31.74 3.95
CA THR A 812 -7.33 31.87 2.95
C THR A 812 -6.78 32.15 1.55
N ALA A 813 -5.76 33.00 1.41
CA ALA A 813 -5.10 33.24 0.13
C ALA A 813 -4.45 31.97 -0.43
N PHE A 814 -3.88 31.13 0.44
CA PHE A 814 -3.25 29.87 0.09
C PHE A 814 -4.24 28.87 -0.51
N ILE A 815 -5.43 28.71 0.10
CA ILE A 815 -6.50 27.87 -0.46
C ILE A 815 -7.06 28.46 -1.76
N ASN A 816 -7.26 29.78 -1.80
CA ASN A 816 -7.74 30.45 -3.01
C ASN A 816 -6.76 30.29 -4.18
N ASP A 817 -5.44 30.32 -3.91
CA ASP A 817 -4.42 30.08 -4.91
C ASP A 817 -4.51 28.65 -5.49
N TYR A 818 -4.77 27.65 -4.64
CA TYR A 818 -5.03 26.27 -5.09
C TYR A 818 -6.16 26.25 -6.13
N PHE A 819 -7.35 26.72 -5.76
CA PHE A 819 -8.53 26.67 -6.63
C PHE A 819 -8.45 27.62 -7.82
N LYS A 820 -7.67 28.71 -7.73
CA LYS A 820 -7.37 29.58 -8.87
C LYS A 820 -6.58 28.85 -9.95
N HIS A 821 -5.65 28.00 -9.57
CA HIS A 821 -4.86 27.19 -10.50
C HIS A 821 -5.54 25.86 -10.85
N THR A 822 -6.58 25.47 -10.12
CA THR A 822 -7.39 24.26 -10.37
C THR A 822 -8.91 24.56 -10.41
N PRO A 823 -9.40 25.49 -11.24
CA PRO A 823 -10.80 25.96 -11.16
C PRO A 823 -11.84 24.87 -11.39
N GLN A 824 -11.52 23.85 -12.18
CA GLN A 824 -12.39 22.68 -12.39
C GLN A 824 -12.50 21.77 -11.15
N ALA A 825 -11.53 21.84 -10.23
CA ALA A 825 -11.59 21.08 -8.98
C ALA A 825 -12.77 21.52 -8.12
N LEU A 826 -13.21 22.78 -8.21
CA LEU A 826 -14.38 23.26 -7.46
C LEU A 826 -15.68 22.55 -7.88
N ALA A 827 -15.75 22.10 -9.13
CA ALA A 827 -16.93 21.47 -9.72
C ALA A 827 -17.00 19.95 -9.51
N LEU A 828 -15.98 19.34 -8.89
CA LEU A 828 -16.00 17.90 -8.59
C LEU A 828 -17.06 17.57 -7.55
N ALA A 829 -17.77 16.47 -7.77
CA ALA A 829 -18.72 15.92 -6.80
C ALA A 829 -18.00 15.49 -5.52
N PRO A 830 -18.62 15.66 -4.33
CA PRO A 830 -18.08 15.16 -3.07
C PRO A 830 -17.71 13.67 -3.11
N GLY A 831 -16.58 13.31 -2.53
CA GLY A 831 -16.05 11.96 -2.43
C GLY A 831 -15.15 11.52 -3.59
N VAL A 832 -15.08 12.30 -4.67
CA VAL A 832 -14.24 12.00 -5.85
C VAL A 832 -12.75 12.22 -5.56
N ASP A 833 -12.44 13.26 -4.81
CA ASP A 833 -11.10 13.60 -4.32
C ASP A 833 -11.22 14.08 -2.85
N PRO A 834 -11.07 13.16 -1.88
CA PRO A 834 -11.30 13.48 -0.48
C PRO A 834 -10.36 14.56 0.09
N TRP A 835 -9.12 14.66 -0.38
CA TRP A 835 -8.17 15.68 0.08
C TRP A 835 -8.53 17.06 -0.47
N ARG A 836 -8.92 17.14 -1.74
CA ARG A 836 -9.52 18.36 -2.30
C ARG A 836 -10.80 18.75 -1.57
N ASP A 837 -11.61 17.77 -1.16
CA ASP A 837 -12.83 18.05 -0.40
C ASP A 837 -12.52 18.63 0.99
N CYS A 838 -11.39 18.27 1.61
CA CYS A 838 -10.90 18.96 2.81
C CYS A 838 -10.58 20.43 2.53
N LEU A 839 -9.82 20.72 1.45
CA LEU A 839 -9.49 22.10 1.06
C LEU A 839 -10.75 22.93 0.73
N ALA A 840 -11.73 22.33 0.05
CA ALA A 840 -13.00 22.99 -0.25
C ALA A 840 -13.83 23.26 1.02
N ALA A 841 -13.80 22.35 1.99
CA ALA A 841 -14.44 22.54 3.28
C ALA A 841 -13.78 23.67 4.09
N GLU A 842 -12.45 23.77 4.05
CA GLU A 842 -11.73 24.90 4.67
C GLU A 842 -12.01 26.23 3.99
N LEU A 843 -12.15 26.25 2.65
CA LEU A 843 -12.57 27.44 1.91
C LEU A 843 -13.99 27.88 2.33
N TRP A 844 -14.91 26.93 2.47
CA TRP A 844 -16.26 27.20 2.96
C TRP A 844 -16.26 27.75 4.39
N LEU A 845 -15.44 27.20 5.30
CA LEU A 845 -15.30 27.71 6.67
C LEU A 845 -14.79 29.15 6.72
N ALA A 846 -13.92 29.55 5.78
CA ALA A 846 -13.42 30.92 5.68
C ALA A 846 -14.50 31.92 5.18
N ASN A 847 -15.49 31.46 4.39
CA ASN A 847 -16.60 32.30 3.92
C ASN A 847 -17.94 31.53 3.84
N PRO A 848 -18.58 31.25 5.00
CA PRO A 848 -19.74 30.34 5.06
C PRO A 848 -21.01 30.87 4.36
N THR A 849 -21.12 32.18 4.18
CA THR A 849 -22.31 32.87 3.66
C THR A 849 -22.21 33.27 2.18
N GLY A 850 -21.01 33.18 1.59
CA GLY A 850 -20.76 33.57 0.20
C GLY A 850 -20.26 32.45 -0.73
N GLY A 851 -20.06 31.23 -0.21
CA GLY A 851 -19.50 30.09 -0.95
C GLY A 851 -20.52 28.97 -1.25
N PRO A 852 -20.17 27.99 -2.11
CA PRO A 852 -20.96 26.78 -2.32
C PRO A 852 -21.09 25.97 -1.03
N ALA A 853 -22.12 25.12 -0.96
CA ALA A 853 -22.35 24.23 0.19
C ALA A 853 -21.09 23.38 0.50
N PRO A 854 -20.86 23.02 1.77
CA PRO A 854 -19.67 22.27 2.15
C PRO A 854 -19.64 20.92 1.41
N SER A 855 -18.47 20.60 0.86
CA SER A 855 -18.16 19.29 0.24
C SER A 855 -18.25 18.13 1.23
N LYS A 856 -18.20 18.43 2.53
CA LYS A 856 -18.19 17.46 3.63
C LYS A 856 -19.40 17.65 4.55
N PRO A 857 -19.88 16.58 5.20
CA PRO A 857 -20.97 16.69 6.16
C PRO A 857 -20.55 17.57 7.34
N VAL A 858 -21.51 18.37 7.84
CA VAL A 858 -21.33 19.25 9.00
C VAL A 858 -22.23 18.76 10.13
N GLY A 859 -21.60 18.33 11.23
CA GLY A 859 -22.22 17.95 12.49
C GLY A 859 -22.15 19.08 13.51
N TYR A 860 -22.97 18.99 14.56
CA TYR A 860 -23.02 20.01 15.60
C TYR A 860 -22.83 19.37 16.98
N CYS A 861 -21.82 19.82 17.71
CA CYS A 861 -21.60 19.49 19.12
C CYS A 861 -22.24 20.59 19.96
N ARG A 862 -23.34 20.28 20.65
CA ARG A 862 -24.09 21.27 21.43
C ARG A 862 -23.59 21.38 22.86
N LEU A 863 -23.55 22.60 23.37
CA LEU A 863 -23.30 22.86 24.78
C LEU A 863 -24.48 22.30 25.60
N THR A 864 -24.16 21.61 26.69
CA THR A 864 -25.17 21.09 27.62
C THR A 864 -24.89 21.57 29.04
N ASP A 865 -25.95 22.00 29.72
CA ASP A 865 -25.91 22.30 31.16
C ASP A 865 -26.23 21.05 32.00
N THR A 866 -26.81 20.02 31.36
CA THR A 866 -27.10 18.73 31.97
C THR A 866 -26.10 17.69 31.47
N ARG A 867 -25.22 17.23 32.35
CA ARG A 867 -24.28 16.15 32.03
C ARG A 867 -25.03 14.83 31.81
N PRO A 868 -24.60 13.98 30.87
CA PRO A 868 -25.13 12.62 30.76
C PRO A 868 -24.76 11.82 32.02
N LEU A 869 -25.67 10.94 32.43
CA LEU A 869 -25.39 9.91 33.40
C LEU A 869 -24.73 8.75 32.64
N LEU A 870 -23.44 8.52 32.89
CA LEU A 870 -22.69 7.43 32.24
C LEU A 870 -23.17 6.05 32.73
N ASP A 871 -24.29 5.58 32.22
CA ASP A 871 -24.87 4.26 32.48
C ASP A 871 -25.05 3.43 31.20
N GLY A 872 -24.71 4.01 30.04
CA GLY A 872 -24.79 3.38 28.74
C GLY A 872 -26.16 3.50 28.09
N LYS A 873 -27.13 4.19 28.70
CA LYS A 873 -28.44 4.44 28.13
C LYS A 873 -28.50 5.86 27.58
N LEU A 874 -29.20 6.02 26.45
CA LEU A 874 -29.24 7.30 25.74
C LEU A 874 -30.53 8.09 26.01
N ASP A 875 -31.12 7.93 27.19
CA ASP A 875 -32.36 8.60 27.62
C ASP A 875 -32.13 9.94 28.34
N ASP A 876 -30.87 10.31 28.58
CA ASP A 876 -30.51 11.61 29.14
C ASP A 876 -31.02 12.79 28.30
N ALA A 877 -31.32 13.90 28.98
CA ALA A 877 -31.81 15.13 28.35
C ALA A 877 -30.83 15.67 27.29
N CYS A 878 -29.52 15.53 27.52
CA CYS A 878 -28.52 16.03 26.58
C CYS A 878 -28.54 15.27 25.24
N TRP A 879 -28.91 13.99 25.22
CA TRP A 879 -29.03 13.19 23.99
C TRP A 879 -30.38 13.36 23.31
N THR A 880 -31.45 13.40 24.09
CA THR A 880 -32.82 13.40 23.57
C THR A 880 -33.34 14.77 23.14
N ARG A 881 -32.83 15.86 23.73
CA ARG A 881 -33.31 17.23 23.49
C ARG A 881 -32.29 18.13 22.80
N SER A 882 -31.02 18.02 23.20
CA SER A 882 -29.99 18.99 22.82
C SER A 882 -29.12 18.50 21.67
N ALA A 883 -28.50 17.33 21.78
CA ALA A 883 -27.61 16.79 20.76
C ALA A 883 -28.38 16.38 19.50
N LYS A 884 -27.77 16.58 18.32
CA LYS A 884 -28.34 16.14 17.05
C LYS A 884 -27.82 14.76 16.68
N VAL A 885 -28.72 13.91 16.19
CA VAL A 885 -28.38 12.59 15.65
C VAL A 885 -27.48 12.77 14.43
N MET A 886 -26.36 12.07 14.40
CA MET A 886 -25.45 11.94 13.28
C MET A 886 -25.50 10.49 12.78
N PRO A 887 -26.38 10.18 11.80
CA PRO A 887 -26.53 8.82 11.29
C PRO A 887 -25.33 8.44 10.42
N LEU A 888 -24.84 7.22 10.58
CA LEU A 888 -23.80 6.66 9.72
C LEU A 888 -24.44 6.06 8.47
N LYS A 889 -23.75 6.16 7.34
CA LYS A 889 -24.17 5.62 6.05
C LYS A 889 -23.30 4.44 5.66
N VAL A 890 -23.88 3.47 4.96
CA VAL A 890 -23.14 2.33 4.41
C VAL A 890 -22.11 2.83 3.42
N THR A 891 -20.84 2.52 3.67
CA THR A 891 -19.72 2.81 2.76
C THR A 891 -19.21 1.55 2.06
N ALA A 892 -19.37 0.38 2.69
CA ALA A 892 -19.12 -0.92 2.07
C ALA A 892 -20.00 -2.01 2.70
N SER A 893 -20.31 -3.08 1.95
CA SER A 893 -21.10 -4.22 2.43
C SER A 893 -20.42 -5.55 2.10
N ALA A 894 -20.78 -6.62 2.83
CA ALA A 894 -20.17 -7.93 2.66
C ALA A 894 -20.51 -8.61 1.33
N GLY A 895 -21.54 -8.16 0.62
CA GLY A 895 -21.70 -8.44 -0.80
C GLY A 895 -21.80 -7.14 -1.56
N ASP A 896 -21.14 -7.10 -2.71
CA ASP A 896 -21.05 -5.92 -3.58
C ASP A 896 -22.36 -5.59 -4.31
N LYS A 897 -23.49 -6.17 -3.86
CA LYS A 897 -24.81 -5.98 -4.46
C LYS A 897 -25.58 -4.87 -3.73
N PRO A 898 -26.25 -3.97 -4.47
CA PRO A 898 -27.04 -2.89 -3.88
C PRO A 898 -28.08 -3.35 -2.85
N ASP A 899 -28.73 -4.49 -3.08
CA ASP A 899 -29.73 -5.04 -2.16
C ASP A 899 -29.12 -5.51 -0.84
N GLU A 900 -27.90 -6.06 -0.86
CA GLU A 900 -27.18 -6.48 0.35
C GLU A 900 -26.69 -5.27 1.14
N ALA A 901 -26.21 -4.23 0.45
CA ALA A 901 -25.85 -2.95 1.09
C ALA A 901 -27.05 -2.31 1.79
N LYS A 902 -28.22 -2.34 1.13
CA LYS A 902 -29.48 -1.85 1.70
C LYS A 902 -29.90 -2.67 2.92
N ALA A 903 -29.91 -4.00 2.81
CA ALA A 903 -30.26 -4.90 3.91
C ALA A 903 -29.31 -4.72 5.12
N PHE A 904 -28.02 -4.54 4.87
CA PHE A 904 -27.03 -4.21 5.89
C PHE A 904 -27.35 -2.89 6.58
N GLY A 905 -27.61 -1.83 5.81
CA GLY A 905 -27.98 -0.52 6.35
C GLY A 905 -29.25 -0.52 7.19
N GLU A 906 -30.25 -1.33 6.82
CA GLU A 906 -31.50 -1.50 7.56
C GLU A 906 -31.32 -2.34 8.85
N SER A 907 -30.46 -3.37 8.79
CA SER A 907 -30.26 -4.33 9.90
C SER A 907 -29.26 -3.86 10.95
N TYR A 908 -28.31 -3.01 10.56
CA TYR A 908 -27.23 -2.52 11.42
C TYR A 908 -27.23 -1.00 11.46
N LYS A 909 -28.39 -0.39 11.72
CA LYS A 909 -28.49 1.06 11.82
C LYS A 909 -27.57 1.58 12.92
N THR A 910 -26.77 2.61 12.60
CA THR A 910 -25.84 3.21 13.55
C THR A 910 -26.01 4.71 13.61
N GLU A 911 -26.08 5.22 14.83
CA GLU A 911 -26.27 6.63 15.13
C GLU A 911 -25.22 7.09 16.14
N SER A 912 -24.78 8.34 16.00
CA SER A 912 -23.82 8.96 16.92
C SER A 912 -24.27 10.35 17.34
N TRP A 913 -23.82 10.80 18.51
CA TRP A 913 -24.12 12.11 19.08
C TRP A 913 -22.88 12.72 19.70
N PHE A 914 -22.80 14.05 19.64
CA PHE A 914 -21.76 14.85 20.28
C PHE A 914 -22.40 15.95 21.12
N SER A 915 -21.90 16.10 22.34
CA SER A 915 -22.29 17.15 23.28
C SER A 915 -21.07 17.56 24.10
N TYR A 916 -21.08 18.73 24.73
CA TYR A 916 -19.95 19.16 25.56
C TYR A 916 -20.39 20.08 26.69
N ASP A 917 -19.59 20.15 27.75
CA ASP A 917 -19.70 21.15 28.81
C ASP A 917 -18.36 21.90 28.99
N GLU A 918 -18.14 22.53 30.14
CA GLU A 918 -16.89 23.23 30.43
C GLU A 918 -15.66 22.33 30.59
N ARG A 919 -15.87 21.05 30.91
CA ARG A 919 -14.82 20.12 31.32
C ARG A 919 -14.69 18.91 30.42
N TYR A 920 -15.77 18.47 29.78
CA TYR A 920 -15.85 17.21 29.05
C TYR A 920 -16.43 17.41 27.65
N LEU A 921 -15.87 16.64 26.72
CA LEU A 921 -16.54 16.23 25.50
C LEU A 921 -17.31 14.93 25.79
N TYR A 922 -18.57 14.90 25.41
CA TYR A 922 -19.42 13.72 25.49
C TYR A 922 -19.71 13.18 24.09
N ILE A 923 -19.55 11.86 23.95
CA ILE A 923 -19.84 11.16 22.69
C ILE A 923 -20.74 9.97 23.03
N ALA A 924 -21.82 9.80 22.28
CA ALA A 924 -22.67 8.61 22.39
C ALA A 924 -22.78 7.91 21.05
N VAL A 925 -22.88 6.58 21.09
CA VAL A 925 -23.13 5.74 19.92
C VAL A 925 -24.22 4.73 20.22
N LYS A 926 -25.07 4.48 19.21
CA LYS A 926 -26.08 3.44 19.21
C LYS A 926 -25.89 2.57 17.99
N CYS A 927 -25.71 1.28 18.24
CA CYS A 927 -25.30 0.30 17.25
C CYS A 927 -26.33 -0.84 17.21
N ASP A 928 -27.31 -0.75 16.32
CA ASP A 928 -28.31 -1.80 16.16
C ASP A 928 -27.68 -3.05 15.49
N HIS A 929 -28.18 -4.23 15.81
CA HIS A 929 -27.86 -5.48 15.10
C HIS A 929 -29.04 -6.46 15.17
N PRO A 930 -29.14 -7.45 14.26
CA PRO A 930 -30.17 -8.49 14.33
C PRO A 930 -30.15 -9.28 15.65
N ALA A 931 -31.30 -9.83 16.02
CA ALA A 931 -31.40 -10.73 17.16
C ALA A 931 -30.43 -11.92 17.03
N GLY A 932 -29.79 -12.31 18.15
CA GLY A 932 -28.81 -13.40 18.17
C GLY A 932 -27.37 -13.00 17.78
N LYS A 933 -27.12 -11.72 17.48
CA LYS A 933 -25.76 -11.18 17.25
C LYS A 933 -25.12 -10.53 18.49
N LYS A 934 -25.81 -10.57 19.62
CA LYS A 934 -25.32 -10.06 20.90
C LYS A 934 -24.04 -10.78 21.31
N ALA A 935 -23.02 -10.00 21.68
CA ALA A 935 -21.84 -10.50 22.37
C ALA A 935 -21.97 -10.21 23.86
N GLU A 936 -21.57 -11.17 24.69
CA GLU A 936 -21.58 -10.99 26.15
C GLU A 936 -20.50 -9.97 26.55
N PRO A 937 -20.86 -8.95 27.37
CA PRO A 937 -19.89 -7.97 27.84
C PRO A 937 -18.75 -8.61 28.63
N VAL A 938 -17.53 -8.09 28.49
CA VAL A 938 -16.40 -8.60 29.29
C VAL A 938 -16.52 -8.14 30.74
N ALA A 939 -16.29 -9.07 31.69
CA ALA A 939 -16.27 -8.73 33.12
C ALA A 939 -15.07 -7.83 33.49
N LYS A 940 -13.95 -7.98 32.78
CA LYS A 940 -12.75 -7.13 32.92
C LYS A 940 -12.27 -6.71 31.54
N ARG A 941 -11.96 -5.42 31.40
CA ARG A 941 -11.38 -4.86 30.19
C ARG A 941 -9.86 -4.99 30.25
N VAL A 942 -9.27 -5.29 29.10
CA VAL A 942 -7.82 -5.24 28.87
C VAL A 942 -7.53 -3.91 28.18
N ARG A 943 -6.50 -3.19 28.63
CA ARG A 943 -6.04 -1.98 27.95
C ARG A 943 -5.58 -2.30 26.53
N ASP A 944 -5.89 -1.42 25.56
CA ASP A 944 -5.49 -1.54 24.16
C ASP A 944 -5.83 -2.91 23.57
N ALA A 945 -7.06 -3.38 23.84
CA ALA A 945 -7.52 -4.68 23.40
C ALA A 945 -7.50 -4.76 21.87
N ASP A 946 -7.15 -5.93 21.33
CA ASP A 946 -7.31 -6.16 19.90
C ASP A 946 -8.80 -6.26 19.55
N LEU A 947 -9.29 -5.23 18.85
CA LEU A 947 -10.66 -5.11 18.36
C LEU A 947 -10.78 -5.55 16.89
N SER A 948 -9.71 -6.08 16.29
CA SER A 948 -9.75 -6.60 14.93
C SER A 948 -10.76 -7.76 14.81
N GLY A 949 -11.53 -7.79 13.72
CA GLY A 949 -12.57 -8.80 13.52
C GLY A 949 -13.75 -8.75 14.51
N ARG A 950 -13.97 -7.62 15.20
CA ARG A 950 -15.13 -7.39 16.10
C ARG A 950 -16.05 -6.31 15.55
N ASP A 951 -17.33 -6.37 15.92
CA ASP A 951 -18.27 -5.26 15.69
C ASP A 951 -17.80 -4.09 16.55
N ARG A 952 -17.25 -3.06 15.91
CA ARG A 952 -16.57 -1.96 16.59
C ARG A 952 -16.90 -0.62 15.98
N VAL A 953 -16.78 0.43 16.78
CA VAL A 953 -16.81 1.82 16.37
C VAL A 953 -15.45 2.46 16.59
N ASP A 954 -14.99 3.18 15.57
CA ASP A 954 -13.81 4.03 15.59
C ASP A 954 -14.23 5.50 15.52
N ILE A 955 -13.66 6.32 16.40
CA ILE A 955 -13.88 7.76 16.47
C ILE A 955 -12.54 8.46 16.26
N LEU A 956 -12.45 9.28 15.20
CA LEU A 956 -11.28 10.10 14.90
C LEU A 956 -11.58 11.55 15.25
N LEU A 957 -10.69 12.20 16.00
CA LEU A 957 -10.78 13.61 16.39
C LEU A 957 -9.51 14.35 15.98
N ASP A 958 -9.65 15.30 15.06
CA ASP A 958 -8.63 16.26 14.63
C ASP A 958 -9.09 17.67 15.03
N MET A 959 -8.30 18.33 15.86
CA MET A 959 -8.64 19.54 16.57
C MET A 959 -8.26 20.82 15.83
N ASP A 960 -7.27 20.74 14.95
CA ASP A 960 -6.72 21.88 14.21
C ASP A 960 -7.03 21.86 12.71
N ARG A 961 -7.62 20.77 12.22
CA ARG A 961 -8.02 20.53 10.83
C ARG A 961 -6.81 20.52 9.90
N ASP A 962 -5.75 19.84 10.32
CA ASP A 962 -4.63 19.45 9.47
C ASP A 962 -4.94 18.18 8.65
N TYR A 963 -5.96 17.41 9.04
CA TYR A 963 -6.39 16.15 8.44
C TYR A 963 -5.25 15.13 8.28
N GLN A 964 -4.22 15.18 9.11
CA GLN A 964 -3.05 14.30 9.09
C GLN A 964 -2.80 13.66 10.44
N THR A 965 -3.07 14.40 11.51
CA THR A 965 -2.91 13.96 12.90
C THR A 965 -4.26 13.95 13.59
N TYR A 966 -4.46 13.02 14.52
CA TYR A 966 -5.75 12.83 15.17
C TYR A 966 -5.60 11.99 16.44
N TYR A 967 -6.56 12.14 17.35
CA TYR A 967 -6.85 11.17 18.39
C TYR A 967 -7.80 10.10 17.84
N ARG A 968 -7.55 8.84 18.18
CA ARG A 968 -8.43 7.72 17.88
C ARG A 968 -8.92 7.08 19.16
N PHE A 969 -10.23 6.92 19.26
CA PHE A 969 -10.89 6.14 20.30
C PHE A 969 -11.68 5.00 19.64
N GLN A 970 -11.60 3.81 20.23
CA GLN A 970 -12.30 2.64 19.71
C GLN A 970 -13.08 1.92 20.81
N ILE A 971 -14.23 1.37 20.44
CA ILE A 971 -15.04 0.52 21.30
C ILE A 971 -15.69 -0.61 20.51
N ASP A 972 -15.70 -1.82 21.04
CA ASP A 972 -16.39 -2.97 20.44
C ASP A 972 -17.70 -3.37 21.16
N HIS A 973 -18.45 -4.27 20.53
CA HIS A 973 -19.70 -4.85 21.03
C HIS A 973 -19.60 -5.65 22.34
N ARG A 974 -18.39 -5.84 22.91
CA ARG A 974 -18.16 -6.41 24.24
C ARG A 974 -17.88 -5.33 25.29
N GLY A 975 -17.75 -4.08 24.85
CA GLY A 975 -17.28 -2.96 25.64
C GLY A 975 -15.76 -2.93 25.83
N CYS A 976 -14.97 -3.65 25.02
CA CYS A 976 -13.51 -3.53 25.02
C CYS A 976 -13.08 -2.23 24.32
N LEU A 977 -11.93 -1.67 24.72
CA LEU A 977 -11.47 -0.35 24.32
C LEU A 977 -10.04 -0.39 23.79
N ALA A 978 -9.74 0.53 22.89
CA ALA A 978 -8.39 0.83 22.43
C ALA A 978 -8.30 2.32 22.04
N GLU A 979 -7.12 2.90 22.22
CA GLU A 979 -6.88 4.30 21.87
C GLU A 979 -5.49 4.50 21.27
N ASP A 980 -5.35 5.50 20.41
CA ASP A 980 -4.05 5.95 19.93
C ASP A 980 -4.06 7.46 19.63
N CYS A 981 -2.89 8.07 19.70
CA CYS A 981 -2.67 9.44 19.22
C CYS A 981 -1.77 9.36 18.01
N TRP A 982 -2.30 9.66 16.83
CA TRP A 982 -1.59 9.61 15.56
C TRP A 982 -0.87 8.26 15.34
N GLY A 983 -1.56 7.15 15.62
CA GLY A 983 -1.05 5.78 15.47
C GLY A 983 -0.21 5.26 16.64
N ASP A 984 0.10 6.10 17.63
CA ASP A 984 0.86 5.68 18.81
C ASP A 984 -0.07 5.25 19.96
N ARG A 985 -0.07 3.93 20.21
CA ARG A 985 -0.84 3.24 21.26
C ARG A 985 -0.29 3.44 22.67
N SER A 986 0.89 4.06 22.83
CA SER A 986 1.42 4.39 24.15
C SER A 986 0.70 5.58 24.78
N TRP A 987 -0.02 6.38 23.99
CA TRP A 987 -0.91 7.42 24.49
C TRP A 987 -2.00 6.82 25.37
N ASN A 988 -2.23 7.40 26.55
CA ASN A 988 -3.13 6.84 27.55
C ASN A 988 -3.94 7.96 28.25
N PRO A 989 -5.02 8.46 27.64
CA PRO A 989 -5.82 9.55 28.17
C PRO A 989 -6.70 9.08 29.34
N LYS A 990 -7.02 9.96 30.29
CA LYS A 990 -8.04 9.68 31.31
C LYS A 990 -9.42 9.97 30.73
N TYR A 991 -10.21 8.95 30.42
CA TYR A 991 -11.59 9.11 29.97
C TYR A 991 -12.51 8.07 30.62
N HIS A 992 -13.82 8.28 30.53
CA HIS A 992 -14.81 7.41 31.13
C HIS A 992 -15.72 6.84 30.05
N VAL A 993 -16.07 5.56 30.17
CA VAL A 993 -16.95 4.87 29.22
C VAL A 993 -17.99 4.06 29.96
N ALA A 994 -19.26 4.29 29.64
CA ALA A 994 -20.35 3.40 29.98
C ALA A 994 -20.83 2.65 28.73
N PHE A 995 -21.22 1.39 28.92
CA PHE A 995 -21.55 0.47 27.85
C PHE A 995 -22.77 -0.34 28.28
N ASN A 996 -23.73 -0.47 27.37
CA ASN A 996 -24.92 -1.28 27.57
C ASN A 996 -25.17 -2.14 26.33
N SER A 997 -25.51 -3.41 26.55
CA SER A 997 -25.74 -4.37 25.47
C SER A 997 -27.13 -4.98 25.62
N THR A 998 -27.83 -5.10 24.50
CA THR A 998 -29.19 -5.64 24.40
C THR A 998 -29.22 -6.75 23.34
N ASP A 999 -30.33 -7.47 23.23
CA ASP A 999 -30.43 -8.57 22.27
C ASP A 999 -30.47 -8.08 20.80
N THR A 1000 -30.67 -6.78 20.57
CA THR A 1000 -30.82 -6.17 19.24
C THR A 1000 -29.87 -5.01 18.98
N GLY A 1001 -28.84 -4.84 19.81
CA GLY A 1001 -27.88 -3.76 19.65
C GLY A 1001 -27.13 -3.44 20.93
N TRP A 1002 -26.20 -2.50 20.84
CA TRP A 1002 -25.44 -2.00 21.96
C TRP A 1002 -25.28 -0.48 21.88
N THR A 1003 -25.07 0.14 23.03
CA THR A 1003 -24.88 1.58 23.19
C THR A 1003 -23.66 1.84 24.04
N ALA A 1004 -23.02 2.98 23.79
CA ALA A 1004 -21.93 3.44 24.61
C ALA A 1004 -21.93 4.95 24.75
N GLU A 1005 -21.50 5.41 25.92
CA GLU A 1005 -21.33 6.81 26.26
C GLU A 1005 -19.90 7.04 26.73
N LEU A 1006 -19.25 8.03 26.16
CA LEU A 1006 -17.89 8.42 26.46
C LEU A 1006 -17.91 9.83 27.05
N ALA A 1007 -17.21 10.03 28.16
CA ALA A 1007 -16.87 11.35 28.67
C ALA A 1007 -15.35 11.52 28.66
N ILE A 1008 -14.88 12.41 27.79
CA ILE A 1008 -13.46 12.68 27.57
C ILE A 1008 -13.17 14.08 28.15
N PRO A 1009 -12.34 14.20 29.21
CA PRO A 1009 -11.93 15.49 29.72
C PRO A 1009 -11.25 16.31 28.62
N LEU A 1010 -11.68 17.55 28.44
CA LEU A 1010 -11.09 18.47 27.46
C LEU A 1010 -9.62 18.76 27.77
N VAL A 1011 -9.19 18.60 29.03
CA VAL A 1011 -7.78 18.70 29.42
C VAL A 1011 -6.89 17.62 28.78
N GLU A 1012 -7.45 16.47 28.41
CA GLU A 1012 -6.72 15.40 27.71
C GLU A 1012 -6.56 15.70 26.22
N LEU A 1013 -7.41 16.56 25.65
CA LEU A 1013 -7.46 16.85 24.21
C LEU A 1013 -6.94 18.25 23.86
N THR A 1014 -7.61 19.33 24.29
CA THR A 1014 -7.23 20.72 23.98
C THR A 1014 -6.50 21.42 25.13
N GLY A 1015 -6.83 21.07 26.38
CA GLY A 1015 -6.52 21.90 27.55
C GLY A 1015 -7.57 22.97 27.86
N GLU A 1016 -8.38 23.39 26.90
CA GLU A 1016 -9.34 24.50 27.03
C GLU A 1016 -10.70 24.19 26.38
N ARG A 1017 -11.75 24.86 26.87
CA ARG A 1017 -13.11 24.71 26.34
C ARG A 1017 -13.23 25.27 24.91
N PRO A 1018 -13.81 24.51 23.95
CA PRO A 1018 -14.08 25.03 22.62
C PRO A 1018 -15.07 26.20 22.63
N ALA A 1019 -14.68 27.32 22.01
CA ALA A 1019 -15.54 28.48 21.83
C ALA A 1019 -16.69 28.19 20.85
N HIS A 1020 -17.77 28.97 20.95
CA HIS A 1020 -18.86 28.93 19.98
C HIS A 1020 -18.34 29.17 18.56
N GLY A 1021 -18.71 28.29 17.61
CA GLY A 1021 -18.28 28.34 16.22
C GLY A 1021 -16.93 27.66 15.95
N LYS A 1022 -16.18 27.25 16.99
CA LYS A 1022 -14.97 26.41 16.80
C LYS A 1022 -15.39 25.15 16.05
N THR A 1023 -14.55 24.72 15.12
CA THR A 1023 -14.81 23.54 14.28
C THR A 1023 -13.62 22.59 14.35
N TRP A 1024 -13.89 21.31 14.57
CA TRP A 1024 -12.94 20.20 14.51
C TRP A 1024 -13.23 19.34 13.28
N ALA A 1025 -12.25 18.58 12.83
CA ALA A 1025 -12.44 17.51 11.87
C ALA A 1025 -12.69 16.20 12.63
N VAL A 1026 -13.75 15.49 12.28
CA VAL A 1026 -14.18 14.28 13.01
C VAL A 1026 -14.65 13.21 12.05
N ASN A 1027 -14.43 11.94 12.39
CA ASN A 1027 -15.18 10.84 11.78
C ASN A 1027 -15.64 9.83 12.82
N VAL A 1028 -16.78 9.21 12.56
CA VAL A 1028 -17.30 8.06 13.31
C VAL A 1028 -17.59 6.96 12.32
N SER A 1029 -16.96 5.81 12.49
CA SER A 1029 -17.06 4.67 11.58
C SER A 1029 -17.36 3.40 12.36
N ARG A 1030 -18.31 2.58 11.89
CA ARG A 1030 -18.60 1.26 12.44
C ARG A 1030 -18.17 0.18 11.47
N PHE A 1031 -17.48 -0.83 11.99
CA PHE A 1031 -17.05 -2.01 11.26
C PHE A 1031 -17.78 -3.22 11.83
N VAL A 1032 -18.59 -3.88 11.00
CA VAL A 1032 -19.33 -5.08 11.40
C VAL A 1032 -18.77 -6.29 10.65
N PRO A 1033 -18.05 -7.19 11.34
CA PRO A 1033 -17.44 -8.36 10.71
C PRO A 1033 -18.46 -9.22 9.97
N GLY A 1034 -18.14 -9.57 8.74
CA GLY A 1034 -19.00 -10.33 7.84
C GLY A 1034 -20.26 -9.60 7.34
N ALA A 1035 -20.47 -8.32 7.67
CA ALA A 1035 -21.65 -7.56 7.24
C ALA A 1035 -21.33 -6.28 6.45
N GLY A 1036 -20.41 -5.43 6.92
CA GLY A 1036 -20.04 -4.21 6.19
C GLY A 1036 -19.41 -3.10 7.04
N VAL A 1037 -19.22 -1.93 6.42
CA VAL A 1037 -18.69 -0.71 7.03
C VAL A 1037 -19.71 0.42 6.86
N GLN A 1038 -19.89 1.19 7.92
CA GLN A 1038 -20.66 2.44 7.90
C GLN A 1038 -19.81 3.59 8.41
N SER A 1039 -20.01 4.80 7.89
CA SER A 1039 -19.36 5.99 8.42
C SER A 1039 -20.23 7.22 8.33
N TRP A 1040 -19.99 8.18 9.23
CA TRP A 1040 -20.70 9.46 9.23
C TRP A 1040 -20.21 10.33 8.05
N SER A 1041 -18.91 10.30 7.81
CA SER A 1041 -18.25 10.92 6.67
C SER A 1041 -17.39 9.89 5.93
N GLY A 1042 -17.32 10.00 4.60
CA GLY A 1042 -16.62 9.03 3.73
C GLY A 1042 -15.43 9.66 3.00
N PRO A 1043 -14.50 8.84 2.46
CA PRO A 1043 -14.46 7.38 2.56
C PRO A 1043 -13.99 6.86 3.93
N ALA A 1044 -14.25 5.59 4.23
CA ALA A 1044 -13.81 4.90 5.46
C ALA A 1044 -13.28 3.49 5.11
N ASP A 1045 -12.23 3.04 5.81
CA ASP A 1045 -11.56 1.73 5.65
C ASP A 1045 -11.15 1.20 7.05
N HIS A 1046 -10.69 -0.05 7.16
CA HIS A 1046 -10.16 -0.65 8.39
C HIS A 1046 -9.01 0.16 8.99
N ASP A 1047 -8.21 0.78 8.13
CA ASP A 1047 -7.18 1.75 8.49
C ASP A 1047 -7.79 3.16 8.51
N PRO A 1048 -7.42 4.04 9.46
CA PRO A 1048 -7.95 5.39 9.53
C PRO A 1048 -7.77 6.16 8.21
N ARG A 1049 -8.85 6.77 7.72
CA ARG A 1049 -8.89 7.62 6.53
C ARG A 1049 -9.09 9.08 6.97
N PRO A 1050 -8.03 9.82 7.35
CA PRO A 1050 -8.19 11.17 7.88
C PRO A 1050 -8.74 12.15 6.83
N GLU A 1051 -8.51 11.91 5.54
CA GLU A 1051 -9.16 12.63 4.45
C GLU A 1051 -10.67 12.40 4.37
N GLY A 1052 -11.18 11.36 5.03
CA GLY A 1052 -12.60 11.05 5.15
C GLY A 1052 -13.33 11.85 6.23
N MET A 1053 -12.64 12.58 7.10
CA MET A 1053 -13.27 13.32 8.21
C MET A 1053 -14.23 14.41 7.72
N GLY A 1054 -15.36 14.56 8.42
CA GLY A 1054 -16.31 15.66 8.27
C GLY A 1054 -16.02 16.81 9.23
N LEU A 1055 -16.91 17.79 9.31
CA LEU A 1055 -16.75 18.98 10.16
C LEU A 1055 -17.67 18.93 11.38
N LEU A 1056 -17.12 18.95 12.60
CA LEU A 1056 -17.89 19.05 13.84
C LEU A 1056 -17.79 20.47 14.41
N GLN A 1057 -18.89 21.21 14.41
CA GLN A 1057 -18.93 22.59 14.89
C GLN A 1057 -19.55 22.70 16.29
N PHE A 1058 -18.87 23.42 17.19
CA PHE A 1058 -19.30 23.64 18.57
C PHE A 1058 -20.34 24.77 18.65
N ARG A 1059 -21.49 24.48 19.25
CA ARG A 1059 -22.63 25.39 19.37
C ARG A 1059 -23.02 25.60 20.83
N ALA A 1060 -22.88 26.81 21.32
CA ALA A 1060 -23.61 27.28 22.50
C ALA A 1060 -24.91 27.90 21.97
N ASP A 1061 -26.07 27.43 22.40
CA ASP A 1061 -27.34 28.07 22.06
C ASP A 1061 -27.29 29.53 22.57
N LYS A 1062 -27.83 30.46 21.78
CA LYS A 1062 -27.80 31.91 22.08
C LYS A 1062 -28.75 32.29 23.20
#